data_AF-A0A316LW16-F1
#
_entry.id   AF-A0A316LW16-F1
#
_cell.length_a   1.000
_cell.length_b   1.000
_cell.length_c   1.000
_cell.angle_alpha   90.00
_cell.angle_beta   90.00
_cell.angle_gamma   90.00
#
_symmetry.space_group_name_H-M   'P 1'
#
loop_
_entity.id
_entity.type
_entity.pdbx_description
1 polymer ?
#
loop_
_entity_poly.entity_id
_entity_poly.type
_entity_poly.pdbx_seq_one_letter_code
_entity_poly.pdbx_strand_id
1 'polypeptide(L)'
;MTNMKKQARRGFCFFLMCVMLFTSYAFLGTGLSASAVVESVGGSDSLVRTSLAEIKSVLTGLTYGEYLASHENAAKADTVINIDIADILTEITDSRGNVVKQTTATVENVSGSDYGTDGNVLLVGDNGKITWNVNIEKSAMYSIVIEYFTGDISVHDADGNVVSQGKSSSIERMLLIDGSVPFKEARSIVLYKSWADHYLVVDENNKAVLDENGNKQYFTSASEKFQEFVKDQANQNSDSKRLFVTDSTGNELRPDKLLNDSWVEKALVDSTGYYDSPLEFYLEEGEHRLTLETVREPIAIKSIKLCTVEQPDSYEAYLEKHASASDYSGSDKIYIQAEYPTATSDRTIYQLNDRSSVITMPQDPALIKMNEIGGEKWQYAGQWIEYTVTVPESGFYIIVPRSKQDVYAGMYTSRKVYINGEVPFAEAANLRFDYSSDWQTNPLSSADGETQYKFYLEEGENTIRFEAVLGDMAEILREVENSLNTINEYYRKILMLTGSDPDEYRDYNFQRIMPDVLRGLVQQADALYAVSDRLAEITGGKGEHSATLDKIALIVEYMGKYPDTIAARLSSLKDQLAALGSWLTSTQNQPLDLDYICLQAPGTEPPEAEAGFFASVWGEIKKFIMSFFSDYNSIGSATDEVTTEELEAAGIEVWTATDRDRAQIIRSLVDDDFAERYGIPVNVQLVVASTLMPATLAGTGPDVSMGNTQDTAINYAIRSAVYSLNSTEHGYDFNDFSKYEDNPIYRDILDDVATFDETMERFAPAAAVPLTLYGETYGIPENMSFSMMFYRKDIFVELGIEVPNTWDDFYSIIYKLQSNNLDIGFPTGLTGSTILMYQLGETMYKEGNYDAYMEQYGDILRANGQTYINSDGQEIPKTDGMEINLNSNTALAKFKEVCQLFTMYSFPVTYTFADRFRQGTMPIGIVDYTTYNQLIVFAPEIKGLWEFTPLPGTLDEETNTIDNTTVASVTCMMMMRSVTEANHFSAWVFMQWWSSAEIQSDFCNEMVALLGPSGKQNTANIEALEGMSWSKDELDNLKAQFNAVTCTPEYPGGYIIARYANFAFLDVYNDGDEPVEKLLSYVDDINSELTRKRKEFNLPTADEFPLDQN
;
A
#
# COMPACT_ATOMS: atom_id res chain seq x y z
N MET A 1 70.75 26.47 17.04
CA MET A 1 70.28 25.07 17.17
C MET A 1 68.99 24.93 16.38
N THR A 2 69.17 24.80 15.08
CA THR A 2 68.13 24.70 14.06
C THR A 2 68.61 23.51 13.23
N ASN A 3 68.16 22.30 13.57
CA ASN A 3 68.20 21.09 12.72
C ASN A 3 67.66 19.80 13.38
N MET A 4 67.30 19.77 14.67
CA MET A 4 66.78 18.54 15.30
C MET A 4 65.25 18.40 15.34
N LYS A 5 64.46 19.44 15.00
CA LYS A 5 62.97 19.35 15.00
C LYS A 5 62.34 19.07 13.63
N LYS A 6 63.13 18.92 12.56
CA LYS A 6 62.63 18.67 11.19
C LYS A 6 62.79 17.22 10.70
N GLN A 7 63.47 16.35 11.46
CA GLN A 7 63.63 14.92 11.11
C GLN A 7 62.69 13.97 11.87
N ALA A 8 62.15 14.34 13.04
CA ALA A 8 61.21 13.48 13.77
C ALA A 8 59.79 13.44 13.15
N ARG A 9 59.39 14.47 12.39
CA ARG A 9 58.07 14.54 11.74
C ARG A 9 57.99 13.82 10.37
N ARG A 10 59.11 13.37 9.80
CA ARG A 10 59.13 12.62 8.53
C ARG A 10 59.19 11.10 8.72
N GLY A 11 59.58 10.60 9.89
CA GLY A 11 59.55 9.17 10.21
C GLY A 11 58.17 8.65 10.63
N PHE A 12 57.36 9.49 11.29
CA PHE A 12 56.04 9.09 11.81
C PHE A 12 54.97 8.98 10.71
N CYS A 13 55.04 9.83 9.68
CA CYS A 13 54.12 9.76 8.53
C CYS A 13 54.44 8.62 7.55
N PHE A 14 55.64 8.04 7.56
CA PHE A 14 56.00 6.90 6.70
C PHE A 14 55.62 5.55 7.34
N PHE A 15 55.62 5.48 8.68
CA PHE A 15 55.20 4.26 9.40
C PHE A 15 53.68 4.07 9.41
N LEU A 16 52.90 5.16 9.50
CA LEU A 16 51.44 5.12 9.36
C LEU A 16 50.98 4.78 7.93
N MET A 17 51.72 5.19 6.90
CA MET A 17 51.43 4.82 5.50
C MET A 17 51.76 3.34 5.20
N CYS A 18 52.79 2.76 5.83
CA CYS A 18 53.13 1.35 5.63
C CYS A 18 52.25 0.37 6.42
N VAL A 19 51.61 0.79 7.51
CA VAL A 19 50.64 -0.04 8.25
C VAL A 19 49.26 -0.06 7.56
N MET A 20 48.87 1.04 6.90
CA MET A 20 47.62 1.07 6.10
C MET A 20 47.73 0.36 4.73
N LEU A 21 48.94 0.11 4.22
CA LEU A 21 49.16 -0.59 2.93
C LEU A 21 49.37 -2.11 3.08
N PHE A 22 49.40 -2.65 4.30
CA PHE A 22 49.61 -4.08 4.54
C PHE A 22 48.40 -4.83 5.13
N THR A 23 47.31 -4.14 5.46
CA THR A 23 46.05 -4.78 5.86
C THR A 23 45.12 -5.05 4.67
N SER A 24 45.47 -4.61 3.46
CA SER A 24 44.68 -4.77 2.23
C SER A 24 45.15 -5.92 1.31
N TYR A 25 45.91 -6.90 1.79
CA TYR A 25 46.43 -8.00 0.95
C TYR A 25 46.47 -9.39 1.60
N ALA A 26 45.61 -9.66 2.58
CA ALA A 26 45.48 -10.99 3.19
C ALA A 26 44.02 -11.44 3.35
N PHE A 27 43.24 -11.42 2.27
CA PHE A 27 42.04 -12.25 2.14
C PHE A 27 41.96 -12.78 0.69
N LEU A 28 42.71 -13.84 0.42
CA LEU A 28 42.46 -14.74 -0.68
C LEU A 28 42.62 -16.16 -0.15
N GLY A 29 41.48 -16.84 0.02
CA GLY A 29 41.40 -18.29 0.17
C GLY A 29 40.99 -18.76 1.56
N THR A 30 39.68 -18.75 1.83
CA THR A 30 38.84 -19.94 2.07
C THR A 30 37.41 -19.47 2.32
N GLY A 31 36.45 -19.98 1.55
CA GLY A 31 35.05 -19.57 1.59
C GLY A 31 34.38 -19.87 2.92
N LEU A 32 33.67 -18.86 3.43
CA LEU A 32 32.54 -18.92 4.33
C LEU A 32 31.67 -17.69 3.97
N SER A 33 30.37 -17.93 3.91
CA SER A 33 29.28 -17.05 3.47
C SER A 33 29.33 -15.67 4.13
N ALA A 34 29.08 -14.63 3.34
CA ALA A 34 28.79 -13.29 3.84
C ALA A 34 27.38 -13.29 4.43
N SER A 35 27.26 -13.43 5.76
CA SER A 35 26.07 -12.95 6.47
C SER A 35 26.14 -11.42 6.48
N ALA A 36 25.07 -10.78 6.01
CA ALA A 36 24.90 -9.34 5.98
C ALA A 36 24.66 -8.85 7.42
N VAL A 37 25.73 -8.68 8.19
CA VAL A 37 25.67 -7.92 9.44
C VAL A 37 25.50 -6.45 9.05
N VAL A 38 24.26 -5.96 9.15
CA VAL A 38 23.91 -4.55 8.97
C VAL A 38 24.51 -3.76 10.13
N GLU A 39 25.73 -3.22 9.95
CA GLU A 39 26.23 -2.15 10.81
C GLU A 39 25.32 -0.93 10.63
N SER A 40 24.80 -0.40 11.74
CA SER A 40 24.03 0.84 11.79
C SER A 40 24.92 2.02 11.36
N VAL A 41 25.02 2.27 10.06
CA VAL A 41 25.71 3.44 9.53
C VAL A 41 24.79 4.64 9.75
N GLY A 42 25.21 5.57 10.61
CA GLY A 42 24.42 6.73 11.01
C GLY A 42 23.94 7.57 9.82
N GLY A 43 22.70 7.33 9.40
CA GLY A 43 21.70 8.25 8.82
C GLY A 43 22.02 9.13 7.60
N SER A 44 23.29 9.41 7.27
CA SER A 44 23.65 10.50 6.36
C SER A 44 23.89 10.10 4.90
N ASP A 45 24.24 8.85 4.62
CA ASP A 45 24.71 8.46 3.28
C ASP A 45 23.58 8.05 2.29
N SER A 46 22.31 8.00 2.73
CA SER A 46 21.19 7.47 1.94
C SER A 46 19.98 8.40 1.76
N LEU A 47 20.09 9.70 2.06
CA LEU A 47 18.97 10.63 1.91
C LEU A 47 18.66 10.93 0.43
N VAL A 48 17.71 10.20 -0.17
CA VAL A 48 17.13 10.53 -1.48
C VAL A 48 16.04 11.58 -1.26
N ARG A 49 16.34 12.84 -1.56
CA ARG A 49 15.37 13.95 -1.50
C ARG A 49 15.32 14.68 -2.83
N THR A 50 14.12 14.86 -3.37
CA THR A 50 13.95 15.54 -4.66
C THR A 50 14.37 17.01 -4.54
N SER A 51 15.31 17.45 -5.38
CA SER A 51 15.75 18.84 -5.35
C SER A 51 14.65 19.78 -5.85
N LEU A 52 14.65 21.04 -5.39
CA LEU A 52 13.69 22.04 -5.86
C LEU A 52 13.67 22.21 -7.39
N ALA A 53 14.79 21.94 -8.06
CA ALA A 53 14.91 22.00 -9.52
C ALA A 53 14.20 20.82 -10.21
N GLU A 54 14.39 19.60 -9.70
CA GLU A 54 13.71 18.39 -10.18
C GLU A 54 12.21 18.46 -9.92
N ILE A 55 11.81 18.97 -8.75
CA ILE A 55 10.39 19.23 -8.46
C ILE A 55 9.82 20.20 -9.51
N LYS A 56 10.51 21.30 -9.82
CA LYS A 56 10.03 22.28 -10.81
C LYS A 56 9.83 21.69 -12.21
N SER A 57 10.64 20.74 -12.65
CA SER A 57 10.48 20.11 -13.98
C SER A 57 9.22 19.23 -14.09
N VAL A 58 8.72 18.71 -12.97
CA VAL A 58 7.51 17.86 -12.93
C VAL A 58 6.25 18.64 -12.53
N LEU A 59 6.40 19.87 -12.04
CA LEU A 59 5.30 20.77 -11.70
C LEU A 59 4.81 21.58 -12.92
N THR A 60 3.86 21.02 -13.65
CA THR A 60 2.97 21.80 -14.53
C THR A 60 1.61 22.08 -13.89
N GLY A 61 1.12 23.31 -14.02
CA GLY A 61 -0.27 23.68 -13.68
C GLY A 61 -1.24 23.48 -14.85
N LEU A 62 -0.72 23.16 -16.04
CA LEU A 62 -1.50 22.99 -17.26
C LEU A 62 -2.22 21.65 -17.23
N THR A 63 -3.54 21.67 -17.35
CA THR A 63 -4.36 20.46 -17.56
C THR A 63 -4.33 20.04 -19.04
N TYR A 64 -4.59 18.76 -19.33
CA TYR A 64 -4.64 18.28 -20.71
C TYR A 64 -5.71 19.02 -21.54
N GLY A 65 -6.85 19.36 -20.95
CA GLY A 65 -7.89 20.15 -21.63
C GLY A 65 -7.42 21.55 -22.03
N GLU A 66 -6.71 22.26 -21.15
CA GLU A 66 -6.10 23.55 -21.49
C GLU A 66 -5.00 23.41 -22.54
N TYR A 67 -4.22 22.32 -22.47
CA TYR A 67 -3.20 22.00 -23.46
C TYR A 67 -3.83 21.81 -24.85
N LEU A 68 -4.89 21.00 -24.98
CA LEU A 68 -5.62 20.82 -26.23
C LEU A 68 -6.21 22.12 -26.75
N ALA A 69 -6.82 22.93 -25.88
CA ALA A 69 -7.37 24.24 -26.26
C ALA A 69 -6.28 25.18 -26.82
N SER A 70 -5.07 25.15 -26.25
CA SER A 70 -3.95 25.95 -26.75
C SER A 70 -3.40 25.47 -28.10
N HIS A 71 -3.74 24.25 -28.52
CA HIS A 71 -3.32 23.63 -29.79
C HIS A 71 -4.51 23.25 -30.70
N GLU A 72 -5.69 23.84 -30.52
CA GLU A 72 -6.92 23.48 -31.25
C GLU A 72 -6.78 23.55 -32.79
N ASN A 73 -5.84 24.37 -33.28
CA ASN A 73 -5.58 24.59 -34.70
C ASN A 73 -4.41 23.75 -35.24
N ALA A 74 -3.78 22.91 -34.41
CA ALA A 74 -2.69 22.03 -34.84
C ALA A 74 -3.24 20.91 -35.73
N ALA A 75 -2.51 20.58 -36.80
CA ALA A 75 -2.85 19.43 -37.64
C ALA A 75 -2.58 18.12 -36.90
N LYS A 76 -3.36 17.08 -37.17
CA LYS A 76 -3.03 15.70 -36.76
C LYS A 76 -1.87 15.17 -37.61
N ALA A 77 -1.07 14.28 -37.04
CA ALA A 77 0.00 13.62 -37.77
C ALA A 77 -0.55 12.75 -38.91
N ASP A 78 0.07 12.84 -40.09
CA ASP A 78 -0.21 12.01 -41.27
C ASP A 78 0.85 10.92 -41.51
N THR A 79 1.83 10.82 -40.62
CA THR A 79 2.95 9.88 -40.67
C THR A 79 3.12 9.15 -39.35
N VAL A 80 3.54 7.88 -39.41
CA VAL A 80 3.95 7.11 -38.23
C VAL A 80 5.47 7.21 -38.06
N ILE A 81 5.92 7.63 -36.88
CA ILE A 81 7.34 7.66 -36.52
C ILE A 81 7.60 6.51 -35.54
N ASN A 82 8.42 5.54 -35.94
CA ASN A 82 8.85 4.46 -35.03
C ASN A 82 10.14 4.90 -34.34
N ILE A 83 10.17 4.84 -33.02
CA ILE A 83 11.37 5.15 -32.23
C ILE A 83 12.23 3.89 -32.16
N ASP A 84 13.52 4.04 -32.46
CA ASP A 84 14.49 2.96 -32.23
C ASP A 84 14.74 2.84 -30.73
N ILE A 85 14.11 1.85 -30.12
CA ILE A 85 14.17 1.63 -28.67
C ILE A 85 15.61 1.39 -28.18
N ALA A 86 16.53 0.94 -29.05
CA ALA A 86 17.92 0.72 -28.69
C ALA A 86 18.77 2.01 -28.73
N ASP A 87 18.33 3.07 -29.43
CA ASP A 87 19.06 4.34 -29.55
C ASP A 87 18.73 5.29 -28.38
N ILE A 88 19.15 4.88 -27.18
CA ILE A 88 18.92 5.62 -25.94
C ILE A 88 19.91 6.79 -25.78
N LEU A 89 19.42 7.94 -25.34
CA LEU A 89 20.23 9.08 -24.96
C LEU A 89 20.75 8.90 -23.54
N THR A 90 22.06 8.72 -23.38
CA THR A 90 22.68 8.45 -22.07
C THR A 90 23.04 9.72 -21.30
N GLU A 91 23.67 10.70 -21.95
CA GLU A 91 24.12 11.96 -21.32
C GLU A 91 24.13 13.13 -22.30
N ILE A 92 23.97 14.35 -21.77
CA ILE A 92 24.18 15.61 -22.49
C ILE A 92 25.11 16.52 -21.72
N THR A 93 25.73 17.49 -22.40
CA THR A 93 26.47 18.57 -21.74
C THR A 93 25.59 19.82 -21.69
N ASP A 94 25.33 20.35 -20.50
CA ASP A 94 24.54 21.56 -20.32
C ASP A 94 25.27 22.82 -20.81
N SER A 95 24.57 23.95 -20.85
CA SER A 95 25.14 25.25 -21.27
C SER A 95 26.27 25.77 -20.37
N ARG A 96 26.49 25.16 -19.21
CA ARG A 96 27.55 25.48 -18.24
C ARG A 96 28.73 24.50 -18.31
N GLY A 97 28.65 23.49 -19.18
CA GLY A 97 29.68 22.46 -19.35
C GLY A 97 29.56 21.28 -18.39
N ASN A 98 28.46 21.14 -17.64
CA ASN A 98 28.24 20.00 -16.77
C ASN A 98 27.64 18.83 -17.56
N VAL A 99 28.10 17.61 -17.28
CA VAL A 99 27.52 16.39 -17.82
C VAL A 99 26.26 16.05 -17.04
N VAL A 100 25.13 15.95 -17.74
CA VAL A 100 23.82 15.61 -17.17
C VAL A 100 23.36 14.29 -17.76
N LYS A 101 23.22 13.27 -16.91
CA LYS A 101 22.67 11.97 -17.33
C LYS A 101 21.22 12.13 -17.77
N GLN A 102 20.90 11.62 -18.96
CA GLN A 102 19.55 11.59 -19.52
C GLN A 102 18.89 10.23 -19.32
N THR A 103 19.67 9.16 -19.30
CA THR A 103 19.22 7.84 -18.87
C THR A 103 19.94 7.47 -17.58
N THR A 104 19.17 7.23 -16.52
CA THR A 104 19.64 6.78 -15.20
C THR A 104 19.06 5.43 -14.80
N ALA A 105 18.02 4.97 -15.51
CA ALA A 105 17.47 3.63 -15.36
C ALA A 105 18.48 2.55 -15.77
N THR A 106 18.42 1.41 -15.10
CA THR A 106 19.10 0.21 -15.61
C THR A 106 18.35 -0.28 -16.85
N VAL A 107 19.08 -0.62 -17.91
CA VAL A 107 18.51 -1.08 -19.18
C VAL A 107 19.24 -2.30 -19.69
N GLU A 108 18.48 -3.24 -20.25
CA GLU A 108 19.00 -4.48 -20.82
C GLU A 108 18.34 -4.73 -22.18
N ASN A 109 19.12 -4.99 -23.21
CA ASN A 109 18.59 -5.39 -24.52
C ASN A 109 18.65 -6.91 -24.64
N VAL A 110 17.49 -7.53 -24.86
CA VAL A 110 17.33 -8.99 -24.92
C VAL A 110 16.69 -9.42 -26.23
N SER A 111 16.81 -10.71 -26.56
CA SER A 111 16.15 -11.28 -27.73
C SER A 111 14.66 -11.39 -27.46
N GLY A 112 13.84 -10.95 -28.41
CA GLY A 112 12.39 -11.13 -28.32
C GLY A 112 11.97 -12.58 -28.16
N SER A 113 12.78 -13.54 -28.66
CA SER A 113 12.50 -14.97 -28.55
C SER A 113 12.37 -15.44 -27.11
N ASP A 114 13.07 -14.78 -26.19
CA ASP A 114 13.06 -15.10 -24.75
C ASP A 114 11.71 -14.71 -24.12
N TYR A 115 10.94 -13.87 -24.80
CA TYR A 115 9.61 -13.36 -24.41
C TYR A 115 8.53 -13.68 -25.46
N GLY A 116 8.75 -14.73 -26.27
CA GLY A 116 7.75 -15.22 -27.24
C GLY A 116 7.43 -14.27 -28.40
N THR A 117 8.32 -13.32 -28.72
CA THR A 117 8.16 -12.38 -29.84
C THR A 117 9.37 -12.37 -30.77
N ASP A 118 9.23 -11.80 -31.95
CA ASP A 118 10.37 -11.49 -32.82
C ASP A 118 11.03 -10.16 -32.43
N GLY A 119 12.29 -9.96 -32.84
CA GLY A 119 13.01 -8.68 -32.72
C GLY A 119 13.82 -8.54 -31.43
N ASN A 120 14.13 -7.30 -31.08
CA ASN A 120 14.78 -6.95 -29.81
C ASN A 120 13.71 -6.44 -28.83
N VAL A 121 13.92 -6.73 -27.55
CA VAL A 121 13.12 -6.19 -26.45
C VAL A 121 14.04 -5.39 -25.55
N LEU A 122 13.59 -4.21 -25.13
CA LEU A 122 14.30 -3.38 -24.16
C LEU A 122 13.66 -3.56 -22.79
N LEU A 123 14.40 -4.14 -21.87
CA LEU A 123 14.03 -4.19 -20.46
C LEU A 123 14.54 -2.92 -19.79
N VAL A 124 13.67 -2.27 -19.01
CA VAL A 124 13.98 -1.06 -18.24
C VAL A 124 13.62 -1.32 -16.80
N GLY A 125 14.57 -1.12 -15.89
CA GLY A 125 14.41 -1.32 -14.46
C GLY A 125 13.38 -0.39 -13.82
N ASP A 126 13.03 -0.69 -12.58
CA ASP A 126 12.12 0.09 -11.72
C ASP A 126 12.76 1.36 -11.12
N ASN A 127 13.89 1.82 -11.68
CA ASN A 127 14.66 2.96 -11.21
C ASN A 127 14.84 4.05 -12.30
N GLY A 128 14.99 5.30 -11.86
CA GLY A 128 15.45 6.39 -12.70
C GLY A 128 14.59 6.67 -13.93
N LYS A 129 15.22 7.10 -15.01
CA LYS A 129 14.55 7.46 -16.26
C LYS A 129 15.31 6.98 -17.49
N ILE A 130 14.58 6.87 -18.61
CA ILE A 130 15.11 6.55 -19.93
C ILE A 130 14.68 7.61 -20.93
N THR A 131 15.59 8.02 -21.81
CA THR A 131 15.36 9.11 -22.78
C THR A 131 15.75 8.70 -24.19
N TRP A 132 14.95 9.10 -25.18
CA TRP A 132 15.24 8.97 -26.61
C TRP A 132 15.24 10.34 -27.28
N ASN A 133 16.09 10.50 -28.31
CA ASN A 133 15.99 11.59 -29.25
C ASN A 133 15.03 11.19 -30.37
N VAL A 134 14.07 12.05 -30.66
CA VAL A 134 13.07 11.83 -31.70
C VAL A 134 13.08 12.99 -32.67
N ASN A 135 13.20 12.69 -33.96
CA ASN A 135 13.17 13.70 -35.01
C ASN A 135 11.78 13.76 -35.65
N ILE A 136 11.16 14.92 -35.55
CA ILE A 136 9.79 15.18 -36.02
C ILE A 136 9.86 15.88 -37.37
N GLU A 137 9.30 15.23 -38.38
CA GLU A 137 9.36 15.72 -39.77
C GLU A 137 8.41 16.90 -40.04
N LYS A 138 7.32 17.00 -39.29
CA LYS A 138 6.26 17.99 -39.50
C LYS A 138 5.57 18.30 -38.18
N SER A 139 5.37 19.58 -37.90
CA SER A 139 4.67 19.99 -36.68
C SER A 139 3.21 19.53 -36.70
N ALA A 140 2.84 18.71 -35.72
CA ALA A 140 1.52 18.09 -35.62
C ALA A 140 1.23 17.56 -34.21
N MET A 141 -0.03 17.16 -33.98
CA MET A 141 -0.44 16.38 -32.82
C MET A 141 -0.14 14.89 -33.08
N TYR A 142 0.57 14.27 -32.14
CA TYR A 142 0.90 12.85 -32.15
C TYR A 142 0.39 12.18 -30.87
N SER A 143 -0.15 10.97 -30.97
CA SER A 143 -0.29 10.05 -29.84
C SER A 143 0.94 9.17 -29.74
N ILE A 144 1.29 8.80 -28.50
CA ILE A 144 2.35 7.82 -28.23
C ILE A 144 1.67 6.45 -28.04
N VAL A 145 2.11 5.46 -28.80
CA VAL A 145 1.69 4.06 -28.68
C VAL A 145 2.88 3.23 -28.26
N ILE A 146 2.72 2.43 -27.21
CA ILE A 146 3.76 1.55 -26.67
C ILE A 146 3.28 0.10 -26.76
N GLU A 147 4.13 -0.78 -27.28
CA GLU A 147 3.97 -2.22 -27.20
C GLU A 147 4.83 -2.76 -26.06
N TYR A 148 4.18 -3.27 -25.01
CA TYR A 148 4.83 -3.72 -23.79
C TYR A 148 4.39 -5.14 -23.39
N PHE A 149 5.23 -5.81 -22.60
CA PHE A 149 4.97 -7.14 -22.08
C PHE A 149 4.23 -7.07 -20.74
N THR A 150 3.22 -7.91 -20.54
CA THR A 150 2.44 -7.97 -19.29
C THR A 150 2.91 -9.02 -18.30
N GLY A 151 3.75 -9.95 -18.74
CA GLY A 151 4.28 -11.03 -17.90
C GLY A 151 5.37 -10.56 -16.95
N ASP A 152 5.96 -11.52 -16.24
CA ASP A 152 7.03 -11.24 -15.29
C ASP A 152 8.37 -11.03 -15.98
N ILE A 153 9.19 -10.11 -15.48
CA ILE A 153 10.48 -9.74 -16.07
C ILE A 153 11.54 -9.50 -15.00
N SER A 154 12.79 -9.83 -15.34
CA SER A 154 13.95 -9.50 -14.52
C SER A 154 14.94 -8.69 -15.36
N VAL A 155 15.41 -7.58 -14.80
CA VAL A 155 16.39 -6.68 -15.43
C VAL A 155 17.73 -6.87 -14.75
N HIS A 156 18.75 -7.13 -15.55
CA HIS A 156 20.11 -7.35 -15.07
C HIS A 156 20.99 -6.12 -15.25
N ASP A 157 21.95 -5.96 -14.36
CA ASP A 157 23.05 -5.00 -14.54
C ASP A 157 24.10 -5.52 -15.54
N ALA A 158 25.14 -4.70 -15.78
CA ALA A 158 26.22 -5.06 -16.69
C ALA A 158 27.07 -6.26 -16.21
N ASP A 159 26.99 -6.63 -14.92
CA ASP A 159 27.69 -7.75 -14.30
C ASP A 159 26.82 -9.03 -14.30
N GLY A 160 25.56 -8.94 -14.73
CA GLY A 160 24.60 -10.04 -14.82
C GLY A 160 23.81 -10.29 -13.54
N ASN A 161 23.86 -9.39 -12.55
CA ASN A 161 23.05 -9.50 -11.35
C ASN A 161 21.65 -8.95 -11.60
N VAL A 162 20.62 -9.62 -11.06
CA VAL A 162 19.25 -9.08 -11.07
C VAL A 162 19.22 -7.83 -10.18
N VAL A 163 18.87 -6.68 -10.76
CA VAL A 163 18.75 -5.41 -10.03
C VAL A 163 17.33 -4.88 -10.00
N SER A 164 16.43 -5.45 -10.81
CA SER A 164 15.01 -5.14 -10.80
C SER A 164 14.23 -6.38 -11.23
N GLN A 165 13.13 -6.66 -10.53
CA GLN A 165 12.23 -7.78 -10.83
C GLN A 165 10.79 -7.28 -10.80
N GLY A 166 9.97 -7.81 -11.71
CA GLY A 166 8.54 -7.53 -11.74
C GLY A 166 7.88 -7.91 -10.42
N LYS A 167 6.94 -7.08 -9.98
CA LYS A 167 6.11 -7.32 -8.79
C LYS A 167 4.64 -7.37 -9.21
N SER A 168 3.73 -7.58 -8.26
CA SER A 168 2.30 -7.78 -8.56
C SER A 168 1.51 -6.48 -8.85
N SER A 169 2.15 -5.34 -9.10
CA SER A 169 1.45 -4.07 -9.35
C SER A 169 1.46 -3.65 -10.82
N SER A 170 0.61 -2.67 -11.18
CA SER A 170 0.59 -2.11 -12.54
C SER A 170 1.84 -1.26 -12.81
N ILE A 171 2.30 -1.26 -14.05
CA ILE A 171 3.47 -0.49 -14.47
C ILE A 171 3.11 0.99 -14.53
N GLU A 172 3.91 1.86 -13.91
CA GLU A 172 3.65 3.30 -13.90
C GLU A 172 4.86 4.10 -14.38
N ARG A 173 4.61 5.03 -15.31
CA ARG A 173 5.62 5.94 -15.87
C ARG A 173 5.15 7.38 -15.81
N MET A 174 6.09 8.29 -15.57
CA MET A 174 5.92 9.71 -15.82
C MET A 174 6.50 10.04 -17.20
N LEU A 175 5.75 10.77 -18.02
CA LEU A 175 6.16 11.16 -19.36
C LEU A 175 6.65 12.62 -19.36
N LEU A 176 7.88 12.82 -19.83
CA LEU A 176 8.43 14.16 -20.05
C LEU A 176 8.74 14.35 -21.54
N ILE A 177 8.40 15.54 -22.04
CA ILE A 177 8.79 16.03 -23.37
C ILE A 177 9.76 17.19 -23.13
N ASP A 178 10.96 17.08 -23.72
CA ASP A 178 12.04 18.05 -23.60
C ASP A 178 12.48 18.36 -22.15
N GLY A 179 12.30 17.38 -21.26
CA GLY A 179 12.69 17.47 -19.84
C GLY A 179 11.65 18.12 -18.94
N SER A 180 10.42 18.29 -19.41
CA SER A 180 9.29 18.77 -18.61
C SER A 180 8.04 17.94 -18.83
N VAL A 181 7.22 17.81 -17.80
CA VAL A 181 5.88 17.20 -17.93
C VAL A 181 4.98 18.17 -18.73
N PRO A 182 4.41 17.75 -19.88
CA PRO A 182 3.68 18.65 -20.77
C PRO A 182 2.36 19.14 -20.15
N PHE A 183 1.64 18.28 -19.43
CA PHE A 183 0.38 18.57 -18.73
C PHE A 183 0.18 17.58 -17.57
N LYS A 184 -0.70 17.90 -16.62
CA LYS A 184 -0.89 17.16 -15.34
C LYS A 184 -1.05 15.66 -15.52
N GLU A 185 -1.85 15.22 -16.49
CA GLU A 185 -2.20 13.83 -16.76
C GLU A 185 -0.99 13.00 -17.25
N ALA A 186 0.06 13.65 -17.77
CA ALA A 186 1.31 12.99 -18.16
C ALA A 186 2.22 12.63 -16.96
N ARG A 187 1.87 13.05 -15.73
CA ARG A 187 2.62 12.68 -14.51
C ARG A 187 2.50 11.20 -14.15
N SER A 188 1.42 10.57 -14.56
CA SER A 188 1.10 9.20 -14.17
C SER A 188 0.41 8.49 -15.34
N ILE A 189 1.19 7.72 -16.08
CA ILE A 189 0.73 6.83 -17.13
C ILE A 189 0.75 5.42 -16.56
N VAL A 190 -0.41 4.78 -16.50
CA VAL A 190 -0.57 3.42 -15.98
C VAL A 190 -0.72 2.45 -17.14
N LEU A 191 0.16 1.44 -17.18
CA LEU A 191 0.11 0.32 -18.11
C LEU A 191 -0.24 -0.94 -17.32
N TYR A 192 -1.47 -1.42 -17.51
CA TYR A 192 -1.99 -2.57 -16.78
C TYR A 192 -1.28 -3.86 -17.21
N LYS A 193 -1.00 -4.73 -16.24
CA LYS A 193 -0.62 -6.11 -16.51
C LYS A 193 -1.88 -6.93 -16.84
N SER A 194 -1.68 -8.17 -17.25
CA SER A 194 -2.74 -9.13 -17.54
C SER A 194 -2.60 -10.28 -16.57
N TRP A 195 -3.72 -10.73 -16.00
CA TRP A 195 -3.77 -11.76 -14.97
C TRP A 195 -4.72 -12.88 -15.38
N ALA A 196 -4.28 -14.12 -15.20
CA ALA A 196 -5.08 -15.31 -15.43
C ALA A 196 -5.28 -16.08 -14.13
N ASP A 197 -6.47 -16.63 -13.93
CA ASP A 197 -6.76 -17.51 -12.81
C ASP A 197 -6.02 -18.84 -12.98
N HIS A 198 -5.54 -19.40 -11.88
CA HIS A 198 -4.76 -20.62 -11.82
C HIS A 198 -5.56 -21.70 -11.07
N TYR A 199 -6.13 -22.64 -11.82
CA TYR A 199 -7.02 -23.66 -11.30
C TYR A 199 -6.29 -24.97 -11.04
N LEU A 200 -6.40 -25.48 -9.81
CA LEU A 200 -5.89 -26.80 -9.45
C LEU A 200 -6.72 -27.90 -10.12
N VAL A 201 -6.04 -28.86 -10.76
CA VAL A 201 -6.69 -30.05 -11.30
C VAL A 201 -6.97 -31.02 -10.16
N VAL A 202 -8.25 -31.26 -9.89
CA VAL A 202 -8.70 -32.19 -8.85
C VAL A 202 -9.40 -33.43 -9.41
N ASP A 203 -9.34 -34.53 -8.66
CA ASP A 203 -10.05 -35.78 -8.93
C ASP A 203 -11.52 -35.72 -8.48
N GLU A 204 -12.23 -36.85 -8.60
CA GLU A 204 -13.65 -36.96 -8.20
C GLU A 204 -13.90 -36.80 -6.68
N ASN A 205 -12.85 -36.83 -5.86
CA ASN A 205 -12.91 -36.66 -4.41
C ASN A 205 -12.31 -35.31 -3.97
N ASN A 206 -12.16 -34.34 -4.88
CA ASN A 206 -11.54 -33.03 -4.63
C ASN A 206 -10.08 -33.11 -4.17
N LYS A 207 -9.35 -34.18 -4.52
CA LYS A 207 -7.91 -34.31 -4.26
C LYS A 207 -7.10 -33.87 -5.48
N ALA A 208 -5.99 -33.17 -5.23
CA ALA A 208 -5.07 -32.72 -6.29
C ALA A 208 -4.59 -33.90 -7.15
N VAL A 209 -4.70 -33.77 -8.47
CA VAL A 209 -4.13 -34.71 -9.42
C VAL A 209 -2.64 -34.42 -9.54
N LEU A 210 -1.82 -35.43 -9.27
CA LEU A 210 -0.36 -35.32 -9.34
C LEU A 210 0.16 -35.73 -10.73
N ASP A 211 1.23 -35.10 -11.17
CA ASP A 211 1.99 -35.48 -12.37
C ASP A 211 2.89 -36.72 -12.12
N GLU A 212 3.66 -37.13 -13.13
CA GLU A 212 4.57 -38.28 -13.04
C GLU A 212 5.69 -38.09 -12.00
N ASN A 213 5.95 -36.85 -11.58
CA ASN A 213 6.96 -36.47 -10.59
C ASN A 213 6.37 -36.24 -9.19
N GLY A 214 5.03 -36.35 -9.03
CA GLY A 214 4.34 -36.11 -7.77
C GLY A 214 3.90 -34.67 -7.54
N ASN A 215 4.01 -33.78 -8.54
CA ASN A 215 3.62 -32.37 -8.41
C ASN A 215 2.14 -32.17 -8.74
N LYS A 216 1.48 -31.25 -8.04
CA LYS A 216 0.10 -30.83 -8.33
C LYS A 216 -0.01 -30.28 -9.76
N GLN A 217 -1.03 -30.70 -10.51
CA GLN A 217 -1.29 -30.19 -11.87
C GLN A 217 -2.22 -28.99 -11.85
N TYR A 218 -1.98 -28.02 -12.73
CA TYR A 218 -2.78 -26.82 -12.87
C TYR A 218 -3.05 -26.46 -14.34
N PHE A 219 -4.03 -25.60 -14.58
CA PHE A 219 -4.17 -24.88 -15.84
C PHE A 219 -4.65 -23.45 -15.58
N THR A 220 -4.35 -22.54 -16.51
CA THR A 220 -4.71 -21.12 -16.37
C THR A 220 -6.00 -20.79 -17.13
N SER A 221 -6.66 -19.70 -16.77
CA SER A 221 -7.82 -19.17 -17.51
C SER A 221 -7.47 -18.67 -18.92
N ALA A 222 -6.19 -18.52 -19.24
CA ALA A 222 -5.69 -18.22 -20.58
C ALA A 222 -5.44 -19.48 -21.44
N SER A 223 -5.57 -20.68 -20.87
CA SER A 223 -5.24 -21.94 -21.56
C SER A 223 -6.39 -22.48 -22.42
N GLU A 224 -6.04 -23.25 -23.48
CA GLU A 224 -7.03 -23.95 -24.32
C GLU A 224 -7.94 -24.90 -23.49
N LYS A 225 -7.39 -25.56 -22.46
CA LYS A 225 -8.16 -26.45 -21.56
C LYS A 225 -9.27 -25.70 -20.82
N PHE A 226 -8.99 -24.48 -20.38
CA PHE A 226 -9.99 -23.64 -19.75
C PHE A 226 -11.08 -23.23 -20.74
N GLN A 227 -10.68 -22.86 -21.96
CA GLN A 227 -11.63 -22.50 -23.02
C GLN A 227 -12.55 -23.68 -23.38
N GLU A 228 -12.02 -24.90 -23.48
CA GLU A 228 -12.81 -26.13 -23.65
C GLU A 228 -13.80 -26.32 -22.49
N PHE A 229 -13.35 -26.13 -21.24
CA PHE A 229 -14.22 -26.22 -20.07
C PHE A 229 -15.35 -25.19 -20.10
N VAL A 230 -15.05 -23.91 -20.32
CA VAL A 230 -16.05 -22.83 -20.36
C VAL A 230 -17.06 -23.08 -21.48
N LYS A 231 -16.59 -23.56 -22.64
CA LYS A 231 -17.45 -23.94 -23.77
C LYS A 231 -18.41 -25.07 -23.43
N ASP A 232 -17.93 -26.12 -22.76
CA ASP A 232 -18.77 -27.24 -22.30
C ASP A 232 -19.76 -26.81 -21.21
N GLN A 233 -19.45 -25.73 -20.49
CA GLN A 233 -20.24 -25.20 -19.37
C GLN A 233 -21.08 -23.96 -19.74
N ALA A 234 -21.24 -23.58 -21.01
CA ALA A 234 -21.98 -22.40 -21.45
C ALA A 234 -23.48 -22.35 -21.06
N ASN A 235 -23.98 -23.36 -20.33
CA ASN A 235 -25.32 -23.45 -19.75
C ASN A 235 -25.28 -24.22 -18.41
N GLN A 236 -24.51 -23.72 -17.42
CA GLN A 236 -24.38 -24.41 -16.13
C GLN A 236 -25.73 -24.60 -15.43
N ASN A 237 -25.81 -25.60 -14.56
CA ASN A 237 -26.88 -25.79 -13.59
C ASN A 237 -26.29 -26.29 -12.27
N SER A 238 -27.13 -26.59 -11.27
CA SER A 238 -26.67 -27.04 -9.94
C SER A 238 -25.80 -28.32 -9.97
N ASP A 239 -25.88 -29.12 -11.04
CA ASP A 239 -25.13 -30.38 -11.20
C ASP A 239 -23.91 -30.22 -12.12
N SER A 240 -23.63 -29.00 -12.62
CA SER A 240 -22.47 -28.73 -13.47
C SER A 240 -21.15 -28.93 -12.74
N LYS A 241 -20.13 -29.43 -13.45
CA LYS A 241 -18.78 -29.54 -12.92
C LYS A 241 -18.22 -28.13 -12.69
N ARG A 242 -17.59 -27.92 -11.54
CA ARG A 242 -16.96 -26.65 -11.12
C ARG A 242 -15.43 -26.80 -11.12
N LEU A 243 -14.70 -25.70 -11.30
CA LEU A 243 -13.23 -25.68 -11.20
C LEU A 243 -12.71 -25.30 -9.80
N PHE A 244 -13.58 -24.78 -8.95
CA PHE A 244 -13.19 -24.31 -7.62
C PHE A 244 -12.97 -25.47 -6.67
N VAL A 245 -11.81 -25.48 -6.00
CA VAL A 245 -11.50 -26.40 -4.91
C VAL A 245 -12.41 -26.08 -3.73
N THR A 246 -12.87 -27.08 -2.99
CA THR A 246 -13.64 -26.86 -1.76
C THR A 246 -12.83 -27.09 -0.49
N ASP A 247 -13.11 -26.32 0.56
CA ASP A 247 -12.60 -26.56 1.92
C ASP A 247 -13.24 -27.80 2.58
N SER A 248 -12.81 -28.14 3.80
CA SER A 248 -13.31 -29.29 4.56
C SER A 248 -14.81 -29.20 4.93
N THR A 249 -15.40 -28.00 4.81
CA THR A 249 -16.83 -27.75 5.05
C THR A 249 -17.65 -27.71 3.75
N GLY A 250 -16.99 -27.78 2.59
CA GLY A 250 -17.60 -27.76 1.25
C GLY A 250 -17.73 -26.37 0.63
N ASN A 251 -17.18 -25.31 1.25
CA ASN A 251 -17.16 -23.98 0.64
C ASN A 251 -16.15 -23.93 -0.48
N GLU A 252 -16.51 -23.28 -1.59
CA GLU A 252 -15.55 -23.04 -2.67
C GLU A 252 -14.50 -22.03 -2.25
N LEU A 253 -13.26 -22.31 -2.63
CA LEU A 253 -12.10 -21.44 -2.50
C LEU A 253 -11.84 -20.75 -3.83
N ARG A 254 -11.43 -19.50 -3.78
CA ARG A 254 -11.01 -18.74 -4.97
C ARG A 254 -9.75 -19.37 -5.57
N PRO A 255 -9.59 -19.37 -6.90
CA PRO A 255 -8.33 -19.76 -7.53
C PRO A 255 -7.24 -18.72 -7.25
N ASP A 256 -5.99 -19.14 -7.35
CA ASP A 256 -4.87 -18.20 -7.38
C ASP A 256 -4.87 -17.43 -8.70
N LYS A 257 -4.10 -16.34 -8.78
CA LYS A 257 -3.93 -15.57 -10.01
C LYS A 257 -2.45 -15.42 -10.33
N LEU A 258 -2.10 -15.73 -11.57
CA LEU A 258 -0.75 -15.57 -12.10
C LEU A 258 -0.74 -14.50 -13.19
N LEU A 259 0.43 -13.89 -13.38
CA LEU A 259 0.65 -13.00 -14.52
C LEU A 259 0.46 -13.79 -15.81
N ASN A 260 -0.22 -13.17 -16.76
CA ASN A 260 -0.46 -13.70 -18.08
C ASN A 260 0.57 -13.09 -19.04
N ASP A 261 1.39 -13.95 -19.63
CA ASP A 261 2.46 -13.56 -20.55
C ASP A 261 1.86 -13.16 -21.91
N SER A 262 1.73 -11.85 -22.14
CA SER A 262 1.17 -11.33 -23.38
C SER A 262 1.81 -9.99 -23.79
N TRP A 263 1.84 -9.74 -25.09
CA TRP A 263 2.24 -8.44 -25.65
C TRP A 263 1.00 -7.60 -25.91
N VAL A 264 0.99 -6.38 -25.36
CA VAL A 264 -0.11 -5.44 -25.48
C VAL A 264 0.39 -4.17 -26.17
N GLU A 265 -0.24 -3.81 -27.28
CA GLU A 265 -0.07 -2.51 -27.92
C GLU A 265 -1.13 -1.54 -27.39
N LYS A 266 -0.72 -0.47 -26.71
CA LYS A 266 -1.65 0.50 -26.10
C LYS A 266 -1.18 1.93 -26.35
N ALA A 267 -2.12 2.78 -26.75
CA ALA A 267 -1.91 4.23 -26.77
C ALA A 267 -1.90 4.77 -25.34
N LEU A 268 -1.05 5.76 -25.06
CA LEU A 268 -1.04 6.39 -23.74
C LEU A 268 -2.36 7.11 -23.51
N VAL A 269 -3.00 6.83 -22.39
CA VAL A 269 -4.28 7.38 -21.95
C VAL A 269 -4.13 8.00 -20.57
N ASP A 270 -5.05 8.91 -20.23
CA ASP A 270 -5.14 9.47 -18.90
C ASP A 270 -5.54 8.39 -17.88
N SER A 271 -4.67 8.15 -16.89
CA SER A 271 -4.91 7.13 -15.85
C SER A 271 -6.03 7.49 -14.87
N THR A 272 -6.45 8.76 -14.81
CA THR A 272 -7.59 9.19 -13.98
C THR A 272 -8.94 8.92 -14.66
N GLY A 273 -8.94 8.65 -15.96
CA GLY A 273 -10.15 8.40 -16.75
C GLY A 273 -10.95 9.64 -17.14
N TYR A 274 -10.47 10.86 -16.85
CA TYR A 274 -11.14 12.10 -17.26
C TYR A 274 -11.12 12.31 -18.78
N TYR A 275 -10.16 11.70 -19.45
CA TYR A 275 -10.05 11.71 -20.90
C TYR A 275 -10.00 10.26 -21.41
N ASP A 276 -11.08 9.85 -22.08
CA ASP A 276 -11.25 8.50 -22.57
C ASP A 276 -10.50 8.22 -23.90
N SER A 277 -10.13 9.28 -24.61
CA SER A 277 -9.33 9.21 -25.83
C SER A 277 -7.83 9.20 -25.54
N PRO A 278 -7.01 8.59 -26.41
CA PRO A 278 -5.55 8.68 -26.33
C PRO A 278 -5.04 10.10 -26.16
N LEU A 279 -4.02 10.26 -25.31
CA LEU A 279 -3.33 11.54 -25.11
C LEU A 279 -2.60 11.94 -26.39
N GLU A 280 -2.67 13.23 -26.70
CA GLU A 280 -2.04 13.82 -27.87
C GLU A 280 -1.03 14.89 -27.47
N PHE A 281 0.08 14.91 -28.17
CA PHE A 281 1.23 15.77 -27.92
C PHE A 281 1.55 16.54 -29.19
N TYR A 282 1.44 17.86 -29.12
CA TYR A 282 1.96 18.75 -30.14
C TYR A 282 3.49 18.71 -30.10
N LEU A 283 4.09 18.30 -31.21
CA LEU A 283 5.53 18.32 -31.41
C LEU A 283 5.85 19.21 -32.60
N GLU A 284 6.87 20.07 -32.47
CA GLU A 284 7.32 20.95 -33.55
C GLU A 284 8.22 20.19 -34.53
N GLU A 285 8.46 20.77 -35.71
CA GLU A 285 9.43 20.17 -36.65
C GLU A 285 10.84 20.33 -36.05
N GLY A 286 11.56 19.22 -35.90
CA GLY A 286 12.90 19.21 -35.32
C GLY A 286 13.15 18.07 -34.33
N GLU A 287 14.23 18.21 -33.56
CA GLU A 287 14.67 17.23 -32.56
C GLU A 287 14.01 17.49 -31.21
N HIS A 288 13.36 16.47 -30.66
CA HIS A 288 12.72 16.48 -29.34
C HIS A 288 13.25 15.33 -28.49
N ARG A 289 13.20 15.50 -27.16
CA ARG A 289 13.53 14.43 -26.20
C ARG A 289 12.26 13.84 -25.61
N LEU A 290 12.08 12.54 -25.80
CA LEU A 290 11.04 11.75 -25.17
C LEU A 290 11.64 11.03 -23.97
N THR A 291 11.14 11.27 -22.77
CA THR A 291 11.63 10.63 -21.54
C THR A 291 10.48 9.89 -20.84
N LEU A 292 10.73 8.62 -20.49
CA LEU A 292 9.91 7.87 -19.55
C LEU A 292 10.68 7.77 -18.24
N GLU A 293 10.15 8.40 -17.20
CA GLU A 293 10.65 8.32 -15.84
C GLU A 293 9.87 7.26 -15.07
N THR A 294 10.60 6.36 -14.40
CA THR A 294 9.99 5.22 -13.71
C THR A 294 9.36 5.68 -12.41
N VAL A 295 8.08 5.35 -12.24
CA VAL A 295 7.37 5.55 -10.96
C VAL A 295 7.31 4.24 -10.19
N ARG A 296 6.92 3.12 -10.84
CA ARG A 296 6.97 1.77 -10.25
C ARG A 296 7.02 0.68 -11.33
N GLU A 297 7.49 -0.50 -10.93
CA GLU A 297 7.66 -1.72 -11.74
C GLU A 297 8.68 -1.56 -12.88
N PRO A 298 9.45 -2.61 -13.22
CA PRO A 298 10.19 -2.65 -14.47
C PRO A 298 9.22 -2.78 -15.67
N ILE A 299 9.70 -2.49 -16.88
CA ILE A 299 8.93 -2.65 -18.13
C ILE A 299 9.79 -3.29 -19.21
N ALA A 300 9.19 -4.19 -19.99
CA ALA A 300 9.76 -4.67 -21.24
C ALA A 300 9.02 -4.03 -22.42
N ILE A 301 9.77 -3.33 -23.27
CA ILE A 301 9.26 -2.54 -24.40
C ILE A 301 9.74 -3.18 -25.70
N LYS A 302 8.81 -3.44 -26.62
CA LYS A 302 9.12 -3.93 -27.97
C LYS A 302 9.07 -2.83 -29.01
N SER A 303 8.13 -1.88 -28.90
CA SER A 303 8.09 -0.75 -29.81
C SER A 303 7.46 0.49 -29.17
N ILE A 304 7.90 1.67 -29.61
CA ILE A 304 7.26 2.95 -29.32
C ILE A 304 7.03 3.67 -30.65
N LYS A 305 5.81 4.16 -30.85
CA LYS A 305 5.38 4.82 -32.09
C LYS A 305 4.73 6.16 -31.78
N LEU A 306 5.04 7.17 -32.57
CA LEU A 306 4.28 8.41 -32.65
C LEU A 306 3.37 8.35 -33.86
N CYS A 307 2.06 8.40 -33.65
CA CYS A 307 1.07 8.30 -34.72
C CYS A 307 -0.25 8.99 -34.34
N THR A 308 -1.16 9.11 -35.30
CA THR A 308 -2.56 9.43 -35.01
C THR A 308 -3.31 8.14 -34.72
N VAL A 309 -4.02 8.07 -33.59
CA VAL A 309 -4.92 6.94 -33.28
C VAL A 309 -6.31 7.26 -33.81
N GLU A 310 -6.83 6.39 -34.68
CA GLU A 310 -8.18 6.53 -35.23
C GLU A 310 -9.22 6.34 -34.13
N GLN A 311 -10.27 7.17 -34.17
CA GLN A 311 -11.41 7.04 -33.27
C GLN A 311 -12.42 6.06 -33.88
N PRO A 312 -13.13 5.27 -33.06
CA PRO A 312 -14.14 4.35 -33.55
C PRO A 312 -15.26 5.10 -34.29
N ASP A 313 -15.79 4.45 -35.35
CA ASP A 313 -16.93 4.97 -36.12
C ASP A 313 -18.20 5.07 -35.26
N SER A 314 -19.17 5.92 -35.64
CA SER A 314 -20.50 5.92 -35.02
C SER A 314 -21.23 4.59 -35.23
N TYR A 315 -22.16 4.24 -34.35
CA TYR A 315 -22.97 3.02 -34.48
C TYR A 315 -23.69 2.90 -35.83
N GLU A 316 -24.18 4.01 -36.39
CA GLU A 316 -24.82 4.04 -37.71
C GLU A 316 -23.84 3.62 -38.83
N ALA A 317 -22.64 4.20 -38.85
CA ALA A 317 -21.59 3.85 -39.79
C ALA A 317 -21.07 2.41 -39.60
N TYR A 318 -21.04 1.92 -38.36
CA TYR A 318 -20.72 0.53 -38.04
C TYR A 318 -21.75 -0.44 -38.65
N LEU A 319 -23.04 -0.14 -38.52
CA LEU A 319 -24.10 -0.93 -39.18
C LEU A 319 -23.99 -0.89 -40.71
N GLU A 320 -23.61 0.25 -41.29
CA GLU A 320 -23.38 0.36 -42.74
C GLU A 320 -22.17 -0.47 -43.20
N LYS A 321 -21.07 -0.44 -42.44
CA LYS A 321 -19.86 -1.24 -42.70
C LYS A 321 -20.16 -2.74 -42.68
N HIS A 322 -21.11 -3.15 -41.83
CA HIS A 322 -21.57 -4.53 -41.70
C HIS A 322 -22.94 -4.78 -42.35
N ALA A 323 -23.36 -3.97 -43.34
CA ALA A 323 -24.70 -4.07 -43.94
C ALA A 323 -25.02 -5.41 -44.62
N SER A 324 -23.98 -6.21 -44.95
CA SER A 324 -24.13 -7.56 -45.50
C SER A 324 -24.26 -8.66 -44.43
N ALA A 325 -24.00 -8.36 -43.17
CA ALA A 325 -24.13 -9.31 -42.07
C ALA A 325 -25.60 -9.55 -41.71
N SER A 326 -25.94 -10.80 -41.39
CA SER A 326 -27.26 -11.18 -40.89
C SER A 326 -27.33 -11.07 -39.36
N ASP A 327 -28.53 -10.88 -38.82
CA ASP A 327 -28.79 -11.11 -37.40
C ASP A 327 -28.63 -12.61 -37.08
N TYR A 328 -28.08 -12.92 -35.90
CA TYR A 328 -28.05 -14.28 -35.39
C TYR A 328 -29.47 -14.85 -35.34
N SER A 329 -29.65 -16.06 -35.87
CA SER A 329 -30.97 -16.64 -36.11
C SER A 329 -31.32 -17.81 -35.18
N GLY A 330 -30.37 -18.22 -34.32
CA GLY A 330 -30.56 -19.33 -33.39
C GLY A 330 -31.55 -19.01 -32.26
N SER A 331 -32.27 -20.05 -31.80
CA SER A 331 -33.16 -19.97 -30.64
C SER A 331 -32.43 -20.00 -29.31
N ASP A 332 -31.17 -20.47 -29.31
CA ASP A 332 -30.44 -20.78 -28.11
C ASP A 332 -29.67 -19.55 -27.63
N LYS A 333 -29.84 -19.23 -26.34
CA LYS A 333 -29.06 -18.23 -25.61
C LYS A 333 -27.70 -18.85 -25.25
N ILE A 334 -26.64 -18.08 -25.41
CA ILE A 334 -25.27 -18.50 -25.10
C ILE A 334 -24.87 -17.75 -23.82
N TYR A 335 -24.59 -18.47 -22.73
CA TYR A 335 -24.15 -17.84 -21.48
C TYR A 335 -22.65 -17.97 -21.29
N ILE A 336 -22.05 -16.86 -20.85
CA ILE A 336 -20.72 -16.79 -20.27
C ILE A 336 -20.92 -16.59 -18.77
N GLN A 337 -20.46 -17.53 -17.96
CA GLN A 337 -20.49 -17.43 -16.51
C GLN A 337 -19.41 -16.42 -16.06
N ALA A 338 -19.81 -15.38 -15.32
CA ALA A 338 -18.94 -14.23 -15.08
C ALA A 338 -17.78 -14.56 -14.14
N GLU A 339 -17.94 -15.58 -13.28
CA GLU A 339 -16.89 -16.08 -12.40
C GLU A 339 -15.77 -16.82 -13.13
N TYR A 340 -15.86 -17.03 -14.45
CA TYR A 340 -14.82 -17.62 -15.28
C TYR A 340 -14.25 -16.60 -16.29
N PRO A 341 -13.55 -15.54 -15.83
CA PRO A 341 -12.88 -14.60 -16.72
C PRO A 341 -11.72 -15.30 -17.45
N THR A 342 -11.47 -14.92 -18.70
CA THR A 342 -10.27 -15.35 -19.44
C THR A 342 -9.04 -14.63 -18.91
N ALA A 343 -9.15 -13.32 -18.73
CA ALA A 343 -8.09 -12.50 -18.13
C ALA A 343 -8.68 -11.26 -17.43
N THR A 344 -7.89 -10.70 -16.53
CA THR A 344 -8.22 -9.48 -15.77
C THR A 344 -7.04 -8.51 -15.78
N SER A 345 -7.33 -7.20 -15.68
CA SER A 345 -6.29 -6.15 -15.67
C SER A 345 -5.51 -6.05 -14.36
N ASP A 346 -6.10 -6.56 -13.28
CA ASP A 346 -5.64 -6.37 -11.92
C ASP A 346 -5.94 -7.63 -11.10
N ARG A 347 -4.99 -8.01 -10.25
CA ARG A 347 -5.09 -9.20 -9.40
C ARG A 347 -6.23 -9.10 -8.37
N THR A 348 -6.61 -7.88 -7.99
CA THR A 348 -7.71 -7.61 -7.06
C THR A 348 -9.08 -7.98 -7.62
N ILE A 349 -9.21 -8.20 -8.94
CA ILE A 349 -10.47 -8.57 -9.60
C ILE A 349 -10.64 -10.09 -9.57
N TYR A 350 -11.17 -10.63 -8.48
CA TYR A 350 -11.39 -12.07 -8.26
C TYR A 350 -12.86 -12.40 -7.98
N GLN A 351 -13.18 -13.69 -8.05
CA GLN A 351 -14.54 -14.20 -7.87
C GLN A 351 -15.05 -14.00 -6.45
N LEU A 352 -16.31 -13.60 -6.33
CA LEU A 352 -16.99 -13.36 -5.07
C LEU A 352 -18.21 -14.30 -4.93
N ASN A 353 -18.87 -14.19 -3.78
CA ASN A 353 -20.10 -14.91 -3.49
C ASN A 353 -21.23 -13.92 -3.18
N ASP A 354 -22.22 -13.86 -4.07
CA ASP A 354 -23.49 -13.20 -3.83
C ASP A 354 -24.55 -14.19 -3.36
N ARG A 355 -25.25 -13.78 -2.30
CA ARG A 355 -26.40 -14.49 -1.75
C ARG A 355 -27.65 -13.64 -1.73
N SER A 356 -27.64 -12.46 -2.35
CA SER A 356 -28.80 -11.55 -2.35
C SER A 356 -29.97 -12.10 -3.17
N SER A 357 -29.70 -12.78 -4.30
CA SER A 357 -30.74 -13.38 -5.15
C SER A 357 -30.72 -14.91 -5.12
N VAL A 358 -31.88 -15.56 -5.07
CA VAL A 358 -31.95 -17.04 -5.03
C VAL A 358 -31.70 -17.70 -6.38
N ILE A 359 -31.60 -16.93 -7.47
CA ILE A 359 -31.33 -17.42 -8.83
C ILE A 359 -29.93 -17.07 -9.35
N THR A 360 -29.08 -16.42 -8.56
CA THR A 360 -27.64 -16.28 -8.86
C THR A 360 -27.05 -17.66 -9.14
N MET A 361 -26.17 -17.79 -10.12
CA MET A 361 -25.75 -19.09 -10.59
C MET A 361 -24.24 -19.28 -10.45
N PRO A 362 -23.78 -20.28 -9.68
CA PRO A 362 -24.53 -21.20 -8.82
C PRO A 362 -24.96 -20.60 -7.46
N GLN A 363 -25.93 -21.21 -6.77
CA GLN A 363 -26.35 -20.80 -5.42
C GLN A 363 -26.54 -21.99 -4.50
N ASP A 364 -25.99 -21.90 -3.27
CA ASP A 364 -26.22 -22.88 -2.20
C ASP A 364 -26.77 -22.22 -0.90
N PRO A 365 -27.78 -22.83 -0.24
CA PRO A 365 -28.35 -22.28 1.00
C PRO A 365 -27.44 -22.38 2.24
N ALA A 366 -26.39 -23.18 2.22
CA ALA A 366 -25.46 -23.35 3.33
C ALA A 366 -24.01 -23.02 2.95
N LEU A 367 -23.57 -23.44 1.76
CA LEU A 367 -22.19 -23.32 1.31
C LEU A 367 -21.93 -22.00 0.59
N ILE A 368 -20.70 -21.51 0.69
CA ILE A 368 -20.20 -20.40 -0.12
C ILE A 368 -19.86 -20.94 -1.52
N LYS A 369 -20.41 -20.31 -2.55
CA LYS A 369 -20.22 -20.65 -3.97
C LYS A 369 -19.75 -19.43 -4.75
N MET A 370 -18.66 -19.55 -5.50
CA MET A 370 -18.15 -18.43 -6.30
C MET A 370 -19.08 -18.21 -7.49
N ASN A 371 -19.84 -17.13 -7.50
CA ASN A 371 -20.97 -16.96 -8.41
C ASN A 371 -21.16 -15.52 -8.91
N GLU A 372 -20.21 -14.64 -8.60
CA GLU A 372 -20.14 -13.32 -9.20
C GLU A 372 -18.68 -12.89 -9.34
N ILE A 373 -18.46 -11.82 -10.10
CA ILE A 373 -17.21 -11.09 -10.12
C ILE A 373 -17.49 -9.59 -10.25
N GLY A 374 -16.65 -8.76 -9.63
CA GLY A 374 -16.69 -7.30 -9.81
C GLY A 374 -16.97 -6.52 -8.53
N GLY A 375 -17.94 -5.62 -8.60
CA GLY A 375 -18.33 -4.75 -7.48
C GLY A 375 -17.22 -3.78 -7.09
N GLU A 376 -16.93 -3.67 -5.80
CA GLU A 376 -15.80 -2.86 -5.31
C GLU A 376 -14.42 -3.40 -5.74
N LYS A 377 -14.35 -4.66 -6.20
CA LYS A 377 -13.11 -5.22 -6.74
C LYS A 377 -12.84 -4.80 -8.17
N TRP A 378 -13.84 -4.26 -8.87
CA TRP A 378 -13.74 -3.76 -10.24
C TRP A 378 -14.43 -2.40 -10.38
N GLN A 379 -13.73 -1.34 -9.95
CA GLN A 379 -14.30 0.00 -9.84
C GLN A 379 -13.41 1.14 -10.35
N TYR A 380 -12.11 0.92 -10.57
CA TYR A 380 -11.21 2.00 -10.99
C TYR A 380 -11.18 2.11 -12.51
N ALA A 381 -11.19 3.34 -13.04
CA ALA A 381 -11.06 3.59 -14.46
C ALA A 381 -9.82 2.89 -15.03
N GLY A 382 -9.96 2.26 -16.21
CA GLY A 382 -8.91 1.46 -16.85
C GLY A 382 -8.85 -0.01 -16.40
N GLN A 383 -9.49 -0.40 -15.29
CA GLN A 383 -9.62 -1.81 -14.93
C GLN A 383 -10.55 -2.54 -15.89
N TRP A 384 -10.20 -3.77 -16.28
CA TRP A 384 -10.97 -4.54 -17.23
C TRP A 384 -11.05 -6.03 -16.90
N ILE A 385 -12.14 -6.66 -17.36
CA ILE A 385 -12.35 -8.10 -17.38
C ILE A 385 -12.59 -8.53 -18.83
N GLU A 386 -11.90 -9.58 -19.26
CA GLU A 386 -12.03 -10.16 -20.59
C GLU A 386 -12.57 -11.59 -20.53
N TYR A 387 -13.46 -11.91 -21.47
CA TYR A 387 -14.09 -13.21 -21.62
C TYR A 387 -13.94 -13.71 -23.06
N THR A 388 -13.62 -14.99 -23.21
CA THR A 388 -13.69 -15.71 -24.48
C THR A 388 -15.07 -16.37 -24.63
N VAL A 389 -15.64 -16.29 -25.82
CA VAL A 389 -16.91 -16.92 -26.18
C VAL A 389 -16.82 -17.58 -27.56
N THR A 390 -17.40 -18.78 -27.69
CA THR A 390 -17.58 -19.43 -28.98
C THR A 390 -19.01 -19.21 -29.48
N VAL A 391 -19.17 -18.63 -30.67
CA VAL A 391 -20.48 -18.44 -31.31
C VAL A 391 -20.67 -19.38 -32.51
N PRO A 392 -21.89 -19.86 -32.78
CA PRO A 392 -22.15 -20.91 -33.77
C PRO A 392 -22.22 -20.42 -35.23
N GLU A 393 -22.44 -19.12 -35.47
CA GLU A 393 -22.48 -18.53 -36.82
C GLU A 393 -22.06 -17.05 -36.76
N SER A 394 -21.45 -16.52 -37.83
CA SER A 394 -21.16 -15.09 -37.90
C SER A 394 -22.46 -14.29 -38.03
N GLY A 395 -22.59 -13.22 -37.27
CA GLY A 395 -23.78 -12.36 -37.33
C GLY A 395 -23.87 -11.34 -36.21
N PHE A 396 -24.97 -10.59 -36.20
CA PHE A 396 -25.27 -9.64 -35.13
C PHE A 396 -25.94 -10.33 -33.93
N TYR A 397 -25.35 -10.14 -32.76
CA TYR A 397 -25.84 -10.58 -31.47
C TYR A 397 -26.22 -9.38 -30.60
N ILE A 398 -27.10 -9.62 -29.62
CA ILE A 398 -27.35 -8.72 -28.49
C ILE A 398 -26.62 -9.30 -27.28
N ILE A 399 -25.84 -8.46 -26.61
CA ILE A 399 -25.14 -8.79 -25.37
C ILE A 399 -26.01 -8.32 -24.19
N VAL A 400 -26.30 -9.22 -23.27
CA VAL A 400 -27.17 -9.00 -22.10
C VAL A 400 -26.45 -9.46 -20.84
N PRO A 401 -25.71 -8.58 -20.16
CA PRO A 401 -25.13 -8.89 -18.85
C PRO A 401 -26.22 -8.95 -17.77
N ARG A 402 -26.20 -9.99 -16.94
CA ARG A 402 -26.87 -9.96 -15.64
C ARG A 402 -25.93 -9.23 -14.67
N SER A 403 -26.30 -8.01 -14.33
CA SER A 403 -25.44 -7.05 -13.65
C SER A 403 -26.15 -6.38 -12.49
N LYS A 404 -25.36 -5.89 -11.53
CA LYS A 404 -25.87 -5.16 -10.37
C LYS A 404 -24.89 -4.05 -9.99
N GLN A 405 -25.43 -2.87 -9.70
CA GLN A 405 -24.69 -1.76 -9.12
C GLN A 405 -25.49 -1.26 -7.92
N ASP A 406 -25.10 -1.70 -6.72
CA ASP A 406 -25.83 -1.43 -5.46
C ASP A 406 -25.04 -0.53 -4.49
N VAL A 407 -23.87 -0.03 -4.92
CA VAL A 407 -22.94 0.74 -4.09
C VAL A 407 -23.32 2.22 -4.01
N TYR A 408 -23.57 2.88 -5.16
CA TYR A 408 -23.78 4.34 -5.22
C TYR A 408 -25.18 4.69 -5.71
N ALA A 409 -26.10 4.92 -4.76
CA ALA A 409 -27.48 5.30 -5.05
C ALA A 409 -27.57 6.63 -5.79
N GLY A 410 -28.37 6.68 -6.86
CA GLY A 410 -28.55 7.89 -7.67
C GLY A 410 -27.35 8.21 -8.55
N MET A 411 -26.50 7.23 -8.86
CA MET A 411 -25.46 7.29 -9.88
C MET A 411 -25.61 6.09 -10.83
N TYR A 412 -24.89 6.15 -11.95
CA TYR A 412 -24.69 5.01 -12.84
C TYR A 412 -23.19 4.71 -12.90
N THR A 413 -22.86 3.51 -13.37
CA THR A 413 -21.49 3.12 -13.71
C THR A 413 -21.38 2.89 -15.21
N SER A 414 -20.19 3.09 -15.79
CA SER A 414 -19.99 3.00 -17.24
C SER A 414 -18.93 1.96 -17.61
N ARG A 415 -19.11 1.31 -18.77
CA ARG A 415 -18.16 0.38 -19.36
C ARG A 415 -17.89 0.72 -20.83
N LYS A 416 -16.61 0.66 -21.20
CA LYS A 416 -16.16 0.56 -22.58
C LYS A 416 -16.07 -0.91 -22.96
N VAL A 417 -16.68 -1.30 -24.08
CA VAL A 417 -16.70 -2.68 -24.56
C VAL A 417 -15.82 -2.84 -25.78
N TYR A 418 -14.94 -3.84 -25.74
CA TYR A 418 -14.14 -4.28 -26.88
C TYR A 418 -14.65 -5.62 -27.37
N ILE A 419 -14.67 -5.77 -28.69
CA ILE A 419 -14.88 -7.05 -29.37
C ILE A 419 -13.59 -7.36 -30.13
N ASN A 420 -12.97 -8.49 -29.82
CA ASN A 420 -11.71 -8.92 -30.47
C ASN A 420 -10.59 -7.87 -30.38
N GLY A 421 -10.52 -7.14 -29.25
CA GLY A 421 -9.49 -6.12 -28.99
C GLY A 421 -9.79 -4.72 -29.54
N GLU A 422 -10.89 -4.54 -30.29
CA GLU A 422 -11.28 -3.24 -30.87
C GLU A 422 -12.59 -2.73 -30.26
N VAL A 423 -12.68 -1.41 -30.06
CA VAL A 423 -13.96 -0.77 -29.72
C VAL A 423 -14.80 -0.74 -31.01
N PRO A 424 -15.93 -1.45 -31.10
CA PRO A 424 -16.63 -1.68 -32.36
C PRO A 424 -17.24 -0.40 -32.95
N PHE A 425 -17.69 0.52 -32.09
CA PHE A 425 -18.26 1.82 -32.44
C PHE A 425 -18.16 2.78 -31.25
N ALA A 426 -18.23 4.09 -31.50
CA ALA A 426 -17.98 5.14 -30.50
C ALA A 426 -18.88 5.03 -29.26
N GLU A 427 -20.15 4.69 -29.44
CA GLU A 427 -21.11 4.56 -28.35
C GLU A 427 -20.81 3.34 -27.45
N ALA A 428 -20.09 2.33 -27.94
CA ALA A 428 -19.63 1.20 -27.12
C ALA A 428 -18.56 1.60 -26.11
N ALA A 429 -18.00 2.82 -26.20
CA ALA A 429 -17.08 3.35 -25.21
C ALA A 429 -17.75 3.84 -23.93
N ASN A 430 -19.08 4.05 -23.92
CA ASN A 430 -19.78 4.73 -22.82
C ASN A 430 -21.11 4.03 -22.45
N LEU A 431 -21.10 2.71 -22.33
CA LEU A 431 -22.30 1.93 -22.00
C LEU A 431 -22.64 2.05 -20.51
N ARG A 432 -23.87 2.46 -20.20
CA ARG A 432 -24.33 2.78 -18.84
C ARG A 432 -25.00 1.60 -18.15
N PHE A 433 -24.79 1.52 -16.84
CA PHE A 433 -25.44 0.60 -15.92
C PHE A 433 -25.96 1.38 -14.72
N ASP A 434 -27.27 1.50 -14.60
CA ASP A 434 -27.91 2.30 -13.55
C ASP A 434 -27.94 1.59 -12.19
N TYR A 435 -28.04 2.39 -11.12
CA TYR A 435 -28.20 1.87 -9.76
C TYR A 435 -29.43 1.00 -9.60
N SER A 436 -29.23 -0.16 -8.98
CA SER A 436 -30.29 -1.07 -8.56
C SER A 436 -29.79 -1.94 -7.40
N SER A 437 -30.62 -2.10 -6.35
CA SER A 437 -30.37 -3.09 -5.29
C SER A 437 -30.57 -4.53 -5.77
N ASP A 438 -31.26 -4.70 -6.90
CA ASP A 438 -31.65 -5.99 -7.46
C ASP A 438 -30.85 -6.24 -8.75
N TRP A 439 -30.56 -7.50 -9.06
CA TRP A 439 -29.91 -7.86 -10.32
C TRP A 439 -30.76 -7.44 -11.53
N GLN A 440 -30.11 -6.97 -12.60
CA GLN A 440 -30.73 -6.50 -13.85
C GLN A 440 -30.21 -7.27 -15.06
N THR A 441 -31.06 -7.54 -16.05
CA THR A 441 -30.70 -8.18 -17.34
C THR A 441 -30.95 -7.23 -18.50
N ASN A 442 -30.46 -5.99 -18.39
CA ASN A 442 -30.62 -4.97 -19.40
C ASN A 442 -29.65 -5.23 -20.57
N PRO A 443 -30.13 -5.31 -21.83
CA PRO A 443 -29.26 -5.35 -22.99
C PRO A 443 -28.36 -4.12 -23.07
N LEU A 444 -27.13 -4.29 -23.57
CA LEU A 444 -26.25 -3.16 -23.88
C LEU A 444 -26.95 -2.24 -24.89
N SER A 445 -27.17 -1.00 -24.49
CA SER A 445 -28.04 -0.06 -25.19
C SER A 445 -27.57 1.39 -25.04
N SER A 446 -28.21 2.30 -25.79
CA SER A 446 -28.05 3.73 -25.62
C SER A 446 -28.43 4.14 -24.19
N ALA A 447 -27.90 5.27 -23.73
CA ALA A 447 -28.11 5.78 -22.36
C ALA A 447 -29.59 5.98 -21.98
N ASP A 448 -30.48 6.18 -22.95
CA ASP A 448 -31.94 6.30 -22.76
C ASP A 448 -32.69 4.96 -22.87
N GLY A 449 -31.97 3.87 -23.18
CA GLY A 449 -32.52 2.53 -23.42
C GLY A 449 -33.32 2.38 -24.72
N GLU A 450 -33.40 3.41 -25.58
CA GLU A 450 -34.23 3.37 -26.79
C GLU A 450 -33.61 2.50 -27.90
N THR A 451 -32.28 2.45 -27.98
CA THR A 451 -31.55 1.69 -29.00
C THR A 451 -30.76 0.56 -28.36
N GLN A 452 -31.16 -0.69 -28.61
CA GLN A 452 -30.35 -1.86 -28.26
C GLN A 452 -29.24 -2.02 -29.29
N TYR A 453 -27.99 -2.05 -28.83
CA TYR A 453 -26.85 -2.18 -29.73
C TYR A 453 -26.65 -3.63 -30.18
N LYS A 454 -26.39 -3.77 -31.47
CA LYS A 454 -26.02 -5.04 -32.11
C LYS A 454 -24.50 -5.12 -32.23
N PHE A 455 -23.93 -6.26 -31.86
CA PHE A 455 -22.51 -6.54 -31.94
C PHE A 455 -22.28 -7.67 -32.95
N TYR A 456 -21.48 -7.40 -33.97
CA TYR A 456 -21.08 -8.40 -34.95
C TYR A 456 -19.98 -9.29 -34.35
N LEU A 457 -20.22 -10.60 -34.38
CA LEU A 457 -19.27 -11.64 -33.95
C LEU A 457 -19.01 -12.59 -35.11
N GLU A 458 -17.77 -13.09 -35.20
CA GLU A 458 -17.38 -14.08 -36.21
C GLU A 458 -17.67 -15.51 -35.74
N GLU A 459 -18.03 -16.42 -36.64
CA GLU A 459 -18.19 -17.85 -36.32
C GLU A 459 -16.91 -18.39 -35.66
N GLY A 460 -17.09 -19.08 -34.51
CA GLY A 460 -15.97 -19.56 -33.70
C GLY A 460 -15.69 -18.65 -32.51
N GLU A 461 -14.41 -18.49 -32.17
CA GLU A 461 -13.97 -17.82 -30.95
C GLU A 461 -13.91 -16.30 -31.13
N ASN A 462 -14.45 -15.59 -30.14
CA ASN A 462 -14.38 -14.14 -30.02
C ASN A 462 -14.03 -13.77 -28.58
N THR A 463 -13.48 -12.57 -28.38
CA THR A 463 -13.28 -11.99 -27.05
C THR A 463 -14.21 -10.81 -26.83
N ILE A 464 -14.72 -10.69 -25.60
CA ILE A 464 -15.51 -9.55 -25.12
C ILE A 464 -14.81 -9.02 -23.88
N ARG A 465 -14.38 -7.76 -23.91
CA ARG A 465 -13.75 -7.10 -22.76
C ARG A 465 -14.60 -5.93 -22.31
N PHE A 466 -14.84 -5.84 -21.01
CA PHE A 466 -15.43 -4.68 -20.37
C PHE A 466 -14.34 -3.93 -19.62
N GLU A 467 -14.14 -2.65 -19.93
CA GLU A 467 -13.22 -1.74 -19.23
C GLU A 467 -14.04 -0.68 -18.47
N ALA A 468 -13.72 -0.49 -17.19
CA ALA A 468 -14.32 0.56 -16.37
C ALA A 468 -13.87 1.93 -16.89
N VAL A 469 -14.83 2.82 -17.13
CA VAL A 469 -14.61 4.18 -17.61
C VAL A 469 -15.58 5.11 -16.91
N LEU A 470 -15.30 6.42 -16.88
CA LEU A 470 -16.17 7.39 -16.22
C LEU A 470 -17.38 7.78 -17.09
N GLY A 471 -17.34 7.54 -18.40
CA GLY A 471 -18.40 7.97 -19.31
C GLY A 471 -18.69 9.47 -19.20
N ASP A 472 -19.98 9.85 -19.24
CA ASP A 472 -20.37 11.26 -19.11
C ASP A 472 -20.06 11.90 -17.74
N MET A 473 -19.70 11.10 -16.73
CA MET A 473 -19.24 11.63 -15.43
C MET A 473 -17.85 12.26 -15.52
N ALA A 474 -17.05 11.94 -16.54
CA ALA A 474 -15.70 12.47 -16.70
C ALA A 474 -15.67 14.01 -16.72
N GLU A 475 -16.58 14.65 -17.46
CA GLU A 475 -16.67 16.10 -17.55
C GLU A 475 -17.11 16.73 -16.22
N ILE A 476 -18.11 16.14 -15.56
CA ILE A 476 -18.60 16.56 -14.24
C ILE A 476 -17.46 16.52 -13.22
N LEU A 477 -16.73 15.40 -13.14
CA LEU A 477 -15.65 15.20 -12.20
C LEU A 477 -14.50 16.20 -12.46
N ARG A 478 -14.13 16.42 -13.72
CA ARG A 478 -13.10 17.40 -14.09
C ARG A 478 -13.48 18.83 -13.70
N GLU A 479 -14.73 19.23 -13.95
CA GLU A 479 -15.19 20.57 -13.54
C GLU A 479 -15.24 20.74 -12.03
N VAL A 480 -15.62 19.69 -11.29
CA VAL A 480 -15.60 19.70 -9.83
C VAL A 480 -14.18 19.72 -9.30
N GLU A 481 -13.25 18.96 -9.87
CA GLU A 481 -11.83 18.98 -9.49
C GLU A 481 -11.22 20.38 -9.74
N ASN A 482 -11.50 20.98 -10.88
CA ASN A 482 -11.08 22.36 -11.19
C ASN A 482 -11.67 23.37 -10.20
N SER A 483 -12.95 23.21 -9.85
CA SER A 483 -13.61 24.04 -8.85
C SER A 483 -12.98 23.86 -7.47
N LEU A 484 -12.74 22.61 -7.04
CA LEU A 484 -12.08 22.27 -5.79
C LEU A 484 -10.69 22.89 -5.71
N ASN A 485 -9.87 22.75 -6.75
CA ASN A 485 -8.53 23.32 -6.82
C ASN A 485 -8.55 24.85 -6.73
N THR A 486 -9.45 25.49 -7.49
CA THR A 486 -9.61 26.94 -7.51
C THR A 486 -10.13 27.48 -6.17
N ILE A 487 -11.14 26.82 -5.58
CA ILE A 487 -11.66 27.21 -4.27
C ILE A 487 -10.60 26.94 -3.18
N ASN A 488 -9.82 25.87 -3.27
CA ASN A 488 -8.68 25.62 -2.37
C ASN A 488 -7.64 26.75 -2.48
N GLU A 489 -7.32 27.21 -3.69
CA GLU A 489 -6.43 28.36 -3.91
C GLU A 489 -7.00 29.64 -3.28
N TYR A 490 -8.29 29.92 -3.48
CA TYR A 490 -8.98 31.06 -2.89
C TYR A 490 -9.06 30.97 -1.36
N TYR A 491 -9.38 29.80 -0.84
CA TYR A 491 -9.38 29.50 0.58
C TYR A 491 -8.00 29.78 1.19
N ARG A 492 -6.91 29.30 0.56
CA ARG A 492 -5.53 29.62 0.98
C ARG A 492 -5.24 31.12 0.93
N LYS A 493 -5.63 31.83 -0.14
CA LYS A 493 -5.46 33.30 -0.24
C LYS A 493 -6.24 34.08 0.82
N ILE A 494 -7.45 33.63 1.16
CA ILE A 494 -8.24 34.21 2.25
C ILE A 494 -7.54 33.96 3.58
N LEU A 495 -7.18 32.71 3.84
CA LEU A 495 -6.49 32.26 5.03
C LEU A 495 -5.16 33.01 5.23
N MET A 496 -4.39 33.29 4.16
CA MET A 496 -3.21 34.17 4.16
C MET A 496 -3.45 35.58 4.72
N LEU A 497 -4.67 36.13 4.55
CA LEU A 497 -5.04 37.45 5.06
C LEU A 497 -5.68 37.36 6.45
N THR A 498 -6.47 36.32 6.70
CA THR A 498 -7.40 36.27 7.83
C THR A 498 -6.88 35.51 9.04
N GLY A 499 -5.98 34.54 8.84
CA GLY A 499 -5.74 33.47 9.78
C GLY A 499 -6.71 32.31 9.59
N SER A 500 -6.38 31.17 10.21
CA SER A 500 -7.23 29.97 10.30
C SER A 500 -8.44 30.16 11.22
N ASP A 501 -8.36 31.09 12.18
CA ASP A 501 -9.45 31.49 13.08
C ASP A 501 -9.69 33.02 12.99
N PRO A 502 -10.49 33.47 12.01
CA PRO A 502 -10.67 34.88 11.72
C PRO A 502 -11.66 35.57 12.67
N ASP A 503 -11.36 36.80 13.10
CA ASP A 503 -12.25 37.62 13.92
C ASP A 503 -13.47 38.08 13.10
N GLU A 504 -14.63 37.52 13.38
CA GLU A 504 -15.90 37.81 12.70
C GLU A 504 -16.31 39.30 12.76
N TYR A 505 -15.79 40.07 13.72
CA TYR A 505 -16.12 41.48 13.90
C TYR A 505 -15.10 42.42 13.22
N ARG A 506 -14.04 41.89 12.62
CA ARG A 506 -13.00 42.66 11.94
C ARG A 506 -13.35 42.86 10.45
N ASP A 507 -13.26 44.10 9.99
CA ASP A 507 -13.36 44.41 8.55
C ASP A 507 -12.01 44.19 7.86
N TYR A 508 -11.85 43.02 7.25
CA TYR A 508 -10.67 42.65 6.47
C TYR A 508 -10.59 43.34 5.10
N ASN A 509 -11.59 44.15 4.70
CA ASN A 509 -11.62 44.88 3.44
C ASN A 509 -11.38 43.99 2.20
N PHE A 510 -11.92 42.76 2.18
CA PHE A 510 -11.74 41.80 1.09
C PHE A 510 -12.06 42.38 -0.29
N GLN A 511 -13.09 43.22 -0.38
CA GLN A 511 -13.49 43.92 -1.62
C GLN A 511 -12.36 44.78 -2.21
N ARG A 512 -11.45 45.29 -1.37
CA ARG A 512 -10.31 46.10 -1.78
C ARG A 512 -9.04 45.26 -1.98
N ILE A 513 -8.83 44.25 -1.14
CA ILE A 513 -7.57 43.49 -1.08
C ILE A 513 -7.55 42.35 -2.11
N MET A 514 -8.67 41.64 -2.27
CA MET A 514 -8.76 40.45 -3.12
C MET A 514 -10.07 40.41 -3.93
N PRO A 515 -10.38 41.45 -4.74
CA PRO A 515 -11.61 41.51 -5.51
C PRO A 515 -11.75 40.35 -6.52
N ASP A 516 -10.64 39.83 -7.04
CA ASP A 516 -10.65 38.71 -7.97
C ASP A 516 -10.98 37.38 -7.28
N VAL A 517 -10.60 37.20 -6.00
CA VAL A 517 -11.01 36.04 -5.20
C VAL A 517 -12.53 36.05 -4.99
N LEU A 518 -13.11 37.21 -4.64
CA LEU A 518 -14.56 37.33 -4.45
C LEU A 518 -15.34 37.02 -5.74
N ARG A 519 -14.89 37.57 -6.87
CA ARG A 519 -15.48 37.28 -8.18
C ARG A 519 -15.33 35.80 -8.54
N GLY A 520 -14.14 35.24 -8.29
CA GLY A 520 -13.83 33.85 -8.51
C GLY A 520 -14.74 32.92 -7.69
N LEU A 521 -14.95 33.18 -6.40
CA LEU A 521 -15.88 32.40 -5.58
C LEU A 521 -17.29 32.38 -6.18
N VAL A 522 -17.84 33.53 -6.61
CA VAL A 522 -19.15 33.56 -7.28
C VAL A 522 -19.15 32.72 -8.56
N GLN A 523 -18.08 32.81 -9.37
CA GLN A 523 -17.96 32.00 -10.58
C GLN A 523 -17.89 30.50 -10.28
N GLN A 524 -17.17 30.09 -9.24
CA GLN A 524 -17.10 28.68 -8.83
C GLN A 524 -18.42 28.18 -8.24
N ALA A 525 -19.18 29.04 -7.54
CA ALA A 525 -20.52 28.69 -7.11
C ALA A 525 -21.48 28.46 -8.29
N ASP A 526 -21.45 29.35 -9.30
CA ASP A 526 -22.24 29.19 -10.52
C ASP A 526 -21.86 27.89 -11.27
N ALA A 527 -20.56 27.56 -11.32
CA ALA A 527 -20.07 26.31 -11.90
C ALA A 527 -20.59 25.08 -11.15
N LEU A 528 -20.48 25.05 -9.81
CA LEU A 528 -20.96 23.95 -8.99
C LEU A 528 -22.49 23.75 -9.09
N TYR A 529 -23.28 24.84 -9.17
CA TYR A 529 -24.72 24.75 -9.44
C TYR A 529 -25.00 24.13 -10.82
N ALA A 530 -24.28 24.56 -11.86
CA ALA A 530 -24.42 24.02 -13.20
C ALA A 530 -24.03 22.53 -13.28
N VAL A 531 -23.01 22.11 -12.53
CA VAL A 531 -22.65 20.69 -12.39
C VAL A 531 -23.76 19.91 -11.68
N SER A 532 -24.30 20.42 -10.56
CA SER A 532 -25.38 19.77 -9.81
C SER A 532 -26.63 19.55 -10.67
N ASP A 533 -27.01 20.56 -11.46
CA ASP A 533 -28.16 20.48 -12.34
C ASP A 533 -27.93 19.48 -13.48
N ARG A 534 -26.74 19.45 -14.10
CA ARG A 534 -26.37 18.40 -15.08
C ARG A 534 -26.37 17.00 -14.47
N LEU A 535 -25.83 16.84 -13.27
CA LEU A 535 -25.84 15.56 -12.57
C LEU A 535 -27.28 15.07 -12.34
N ALA A 536 -28.19 15.97 -11.98
CA ALA A 536 -29.60 15.65 -11.80
C ALA A 536 -30.29 15.28 -13.13
N GLU A 537 -29.89 15.88 -14.24
CA GLU A 537 -30.35 15.50 -15.58
C GLU A 537 -29.89 14.09 -15.97
N ILE A 538 -28.61 13.76 -15.70
CA ILE A 538 -28.04 12.45 -16.06
C ILE A 538 -28.63 11.33 -15.19
N THR A 539 -28.84 11.58 -13.90
CA THR A 539 -29.30 10.58 -12.92
C THR A 539 -30.83 10.51 -12.79
N GLY A 540 -31.56 11.37 -13.51
CA GLY A 540 -33.03 11.42 -13.49
C GLY A 540 -33.64 12.10 -12.25
N GLY A 541 -32.83 12.69 -11.36
CA GLY A 541 -33.31 13.47 -10.22
C GLY A 541 -32.20 14.01 -9.32
N LYS A 542 -32.53 14.92 -8.39
CA LYS A 542 -31.56 15.40 -7.38
C LYS A 542 -31.39 14.33 -6.29
N GLY A 543 -30.17 13.80 -6.18
CA GLY A 543 -29.75 12.86 -5.14
C GLY A 543 -28.87 13.50 -4.05
N GLU A 544 -28.28 12.65 -3.21
CA GLU A 544 -27.33 13.05 -2.16
C GLU A 544 -26.08 13.74 -2.73
N HIS A 545 -25.56 13.24 -3.85
CA HIS A 545 -24.42 13.81 -4.56
C HIS A 545 -24.70 15.24 -5.05
N SER A 546 -25.87 15.51 -5.64
CA SER A 546 -26.27 16.87 -6.05
C SER A 546 -26.46 17.81 -4.86
N ALA A 547 -27.06 17.33 -3.77
CA ALA A 547 -27.29 18.14 -2.57
C ALA A 547 -25.98 18.60 -1.91
N THR A 548 -24.93 17.76 -1.96
CA THR A 548 -23.59 18.12 -1.48
C THR A 548 -23.01 19.27 -2.30
N LEU A 549 -23.06 19.19 -3.63
CA LEU A 549 -22.61 20.27 -4.52
C LEU A 549 -23.38 21.58 -4.28
N ASP A 550 -24.71 21.52 -4.20
CA ASP A 550 -25.58 22.69 -3.96
C ASP A 550 -25.25 23.38 -2.62
N LYS A 551 -24.94 22.61 -1.57
CA LYS A 551 -24.58 23.13 -0.25
C LYS A 551 -23.23 23.86 -0.28
N ILE A 552 -22.27 23.32 -1.01
CA ILE A 552 -20.94 23.91 -1.15
C ILE A 552 -21.04 25.19 -1.99
N ALA A 553 -21.74 25.12 -3.13
CA ALA A 553 -22.02 26.26 -4.00
C ALA A 553 -22.64 27.42 -3.21
N LEU A 554 -23.63 27.14 -2.35
CA LEU A 554 -24.27 28.15 -1.50
C LEU A 554 -23.28 28.87 -0.58
N ILE A 555 -22.38 28.13 0.07
CA ILE A 555 -21.41 28.73 1.00
C ILE A 555 -20.43 29.63 0.24
N VAL A 556 -19.90 29.12 -0.88
CA VAL A 556 -18.96 29.85 -1.74
C VAL A 556 -19.63 31.11 -2.35
N GLU A 557 -20.89 30.99 -2.79
CA GLU A 557 -21.69 32.11 -3.31
C GLU A 557 -21.85 33.21 -2.25
N TYR A 558 -22.25 32.84 -1.03
CA TYR A 558 -22.43 33.79 0.07
C TYR A 558 -21.13 34.51 0.41
N MET A 559 -20.00 33.79 0.47
CA MET A 559 -18.69 34.37 0.73
C MET A 559 -18.26 35.35 -0.37
N GLY A 560 -18.54 35.03 -1.64
CA GLY A 560 -18.25 35.92 -2.77
C GLY A 560 -19.14 37.16 -2.82
N LYS A 561 -20.46 37.02 -2.58
CA LYS A 561 -21.45 38.12 -2.65
C LYS A 561 -21.46 39.02 -1.42
N TYR A 562 -21.20 38.46 -0.24
CA TYR A 562 -21.23 39.14 1.05
C TYR A 562 -19.88 38.97 1.77
N PRO A 563 -18.87 39.79 1.43
CA PRO A 563 -17.51 39.59 1.93
C PRO A 563 -17.35 39.76 3.44
N ASP A 564 -18.30 40.43 4.10
CA ASP A 564 -18.43 40.52 5.55
C ASP A 564 -18.74 39.16 6.21
N THR A 565 -19.25 38.20 5.45
CA THR A 565 -19.56 36.85 5.94
C THR A 565 -18.41 35.85 5.85
N ILE A 566 -17.30 36.22 5.20
CA ILE A 566 -16.16 35.33 4.94
C ILE A 566 -15.54 34.82 6.24
N ALA A 567 -15.31 35.71 7.21
CA ALA A 567 -14.72 35.32 8.50
C ALA A 567 -15.59 34.26 9.20
N ALA A 568 -16.89 34.53 9.34
CA ALA A 568 -17.84 33.62 10.00
C ALA A 568 -18.09 32.28 9.24
N ARG A 569 -17.64 32.15 7.99
CA ARG A 569 -17.86 30.96 7.15
C ARG A 569 -16.58 30.21 6.80
N LEU A 570 -15.41 30.69 7.22
CA LEU A 570 -14.14 30.10 6.83
C LEU A 570 -14.01 28.63 7.30
N SER A 571 -14.41 28.34 8.54
CA SER A 571 -14.44 26.96 9.05
C SER A 571 -15.42 26.09 8.25
N SER A 572 -16.60 26.62 7.92
CA SER A 572 -17.58 25.88 7.12
C SER A 572 -17.08 25.61 5.70
N LEU A 573 -16.34 26.55 5.09
CA LEU A 573 -15.73 26.36 3.78
C LEU A 573 -14.67 25.26 3.82
N LYS A 574 -13.84 25.21 4.86
CA LYS A 574 -12.87 24.13 5.07
C LYS A 574 -13.54 22.76 5.13
N ASP A 575 -14.60 22.61 5.92
CA ASP A 575 -15.35 21.35 6.03
C ASP A 575 -16.00 20.97 4.70
N GLN A 576 -16.49 21.96 3.95
CA GLN A 576 -17.05 21.76 2.61
C GLN A 576 -16.01 21.36 1.57
N LEU A 577 -14.78 21.86 1.65
CA LEU A 577 -13.68 21.44 0.77
C LEU A 577 -13.27 19.99 1.04
N ALA A 578 -13.26 19.57 2.30
CA ALA A 578 -13.08 18.16 2.66
C ALA A 578 -14.20 17.29 2.06
N ALA A 579 -15.45 17.72 2.20
CA ALA A 579 -16.61 17.02 1.64
C ALA A 579 -16.56 16.95 0.10
N LEU A 580 -16.11 18.02 -0.58
CA LEU A 580 -15.96 18.04 -2.04
C LEU A 580 -14.87 17.07 -2.52
N GLY A 581 -13.77 16.96 -1.77
CA GLY A 581 -12.72 15.96 -2.04
C GLY A 581 -13.22 14.53 -1.86
N SER A 582 -13.96 14.24 -0.78
CA SER A 582 -14.59 12.93 -0.58
C SER A 582 -15.63 12.62 -1.66
N TRP A 583 -16.40 13.62 -2.07
CA TRP A 583 -17.34 13.50 -3.18
C TRP A 583 -16.62 13.09 -4.46
N LEU A 584 -15.53 13.78 -4.82
CA LEU A 584 -14.72 13.47 -6.01
C LEU A 584 -14.24 12.01 -5.99
N THR A 585 -13.64 11.56 -4.88
CA THR A 585 -13.17 10.17 -4.74
C THR A 585 -14.31 9.15 -4.87
N SER A 586 -15.43 9.37 -4.18
CA SER A 586 -16.56 8.43 -4.22
C SER A 586 -17.26 8.37 -5.58
N THR A 587 -17.31 9.49 -6.30
CA THR A 587 -17.99 9.61 -7.59
C THR A 587 -17.11 9.12 -8.76
N GLN A 588 -15.79 9.05 -8.58
CA GLN A 588 -14.87 8.43 -9.54
C GLN A 588 -15.03 6.90 -9.60
N ASN A 589 -15.49 6.27 -8.52
CA ASN A 589 -15.60 4.82 -8.47
C ASN A 589 -16.74 4.32 -9.38
N GLN A 590 -16.45 3.26 -10.14
CA GLN A 590 -17.32 2.66 -11.15
C GLN A 590 -17.62 1.17 -10.84
N PRO A 591 -18.11 0.78 -9.64
CA PRO A 591 -18.33 -0.62 -9.28
C PRO A 591 -19.44 -1.25 -10.13
N LEU A 592 -19.28 -2.52 -10.52
CA LEU A 592 -20.31 -3.31 -11.22
C LEU A 592 -20.11 -4.79 -10.93
N ASP A 593 -21.13 -5.46 -10.41
CA ASP A 593 -21.14 -6.92 -10.27
C ASP A 593 -21.68 -7.57 -11.54
N LEU A 594 -21.11 -8.72 -11.91
CA LEU A 594 -21.56 -9.58 -12.99
C LEU A 594 -21.78 -11.02 -12.47
N ASP A 595 -22.91 -11.60 -12.82
CA ASP A 595 -23.23 -13.03 -12.60
C ASP A 595 -23.03 -13.83 -13.89
N TYR A 596 -23.59 -13.35 -15.01
CA TYR A 596 -23.31 -13.91 -16.33
C TYR A 596 -23.47 -12.88 -17.45
N ILE A 597 -22.95 -13.21 -18.63
CA ILE A 597 -23.18 -12.48 -19.88
C ILE A 597 -23.92 -13.38 -20.85
N CYS A 598 -25.10 -12.98 -21.30
CA CYS A 598 -25.92 -13.73 -22.26
C CYS A 598 -25.81 -13.11 -23.65
N LEU A 599 -25.49 -13.92 -24.65
CA LEU A 599 -25.57 -13.55 -26.07
C LEU A 599 -26.83 -14.17 -26.67
N GLN A 600 -27.61 -13.36 -27.37
CA GLN A 600 -28.89 -13.78 -27.93
C GLN A 600 -29.22 -13.12 -29.26
N ALA A 601 -30.19 -13.68 -29.98
CA ALA A 601 -30.67 -13.13 -31.24
C ALA A 601 -31.39 -11.79 -31.02
N PRO A 602 -31.20 -10.79 -31.90
CA PRO A 602 -31.94 -9.53 -31.84
C PRO A 602 -33.46 -9.72 -31.78
N GLY A 603 -34.12 -9.04 -30.84
CA GLY A 603 -35.57 -9.16 -30.59
C GLY A 603 -36.01 -10.30 -29.68
N THR A 604 -35.07 -11.08 -29.13
CA THR A 604 -35.34 -12.11 -28.10
C THR A 604 -35.56 -11.46 -26.73
N GLU A 605 -36.45 -12.02 -25.91
CA GLU A 605 -36.68 -11.54 -24.53
C GLU A 605 -35.45 -11.85 -23.65
N PRO A 606 -34.92 -10.86 -22.88
CA PRO A 606 -33.81 -11.07 -21.95
C PRO A 606 -34.09 -12.20 -20.93
N PRO A 607 -33.03 -12.84 -20.37
CA PRO A 607 -33.19 -13.75 -19.23
C PRO A 607 -33.85 -13.10 -18.01
N GLU A 608 -34.41 -13.90 -17.09
CA GLU A 608 -34.95 -13.40 -15.83
C GLU A 608 -33.82 -12.82 -14.95
N ALA A 609 -34.02 -11.59 -14.47
CA ALA A 609 -33.04 -10.90 -13.63
C ALA A 609 -33.16 -11.28 -12.15
N GLU A 610 -34.39 -11.50 -11.66
CA GLU A 610 -34.69 -11.86 -10.27
C GLU A 610 -35.71 -12.99 -10.18
N ALA A 611 -35.66 -13.71 -9.05
CA ALA A 611 -36.60 -14.77 -8.78
C ALA A 611 -38.01 -14.22 -8.47
N GLY A 612 -39.04 -14.95 -8.86
CA GLY A 612 -40.42 -14.60 -8.46
C GLY A 612 -40.61 -14.61 -6.94
N PHE A 613 -41.46 -13.73 -6.41
CA PHE A 613 -41.69 -13.50 -4.97
C PHE A 613 -41.75 -14.76 -4.09
N PHE A 614 -42.48 -15.80 -4.51
CA PHE A 614 -42.62 -17.04 -3.73
C PHE A 614 -41.34 -17.88 -3.69
N ALA A 615 -40.55 -17.86 -4.76
CA ALA A 615 -39.26 -18.55 -4.81
C ALA A 615 -38.26 -17.88 -3.86
N SER A 616 -38.21 -16.53 -3.85
CA SER A 616 -37.34 -15.75 -2.96
C SER A 616 -37.66 -16.01 -1.49
N VAL A 617 -38.95 -15.95 -1.09
CA VAL A 617 -39.37 -16.22 0.30
C VAL A 617 -39.00 -17.64 0.74
N TRP A 618 -39.21 -18.63 -0.13
CA TRP A 618 -38.87 -20.02 0.20
C TRP A 618 -37.35 -20.23 0.31
N GLY A 619 -36.57 -19.60 -0.58
CA GLY A 619 -35.11 -19.63 -0.53
C GLY A 619 -34.54 -19.02 0.75
N GLU A 620 -35.07 -17.87 1.18
CA GLU A 620 -34.65 -17.21 2.43
C GLU A 620 -34.97 -18.04 3.68
N ILE A 621 -36.15 -18.67 3.74
CA ILE A 621 -36.49 -19.60 4.83
C ILE A 621 -35.49 -20.77 4.87
N LYS A 622 -35.10 -21.30 3.69
CA LYS A 622 -34.12 -22.39 3.60
C LYS A 622 -32.75 -21.94 4.10
N LYS A 623 -32.26 -20.77 3.67
CA LYS A 623 -30.99 -20.18 4.16
C LYS A 623 -30.99 -19.99 5.67
N PHE A 624 -32.05 -19.40 6.22
CA PHE A 624 -32.19 -19.17 7.66
C PHE A 624 -32.12 -20.48 8.45
N ILE A 625 -32.84 -21.52 8.03
CA ILE A 625 -32.81 -22.82 8.72
C ILE A 625 -31.40 -23.42 8.67
N MET A 626 -30.72 -23.38 7.51
CA MET A 626 -29.37 -23.93 7.37
C MET A 626 -28.35 -23.20 8.24
N SER A 627 -28.51 -21.88 8.46
CA SER A 627 -27.60 -21.10 9.30
C SER A 627 -27.50 -21.55 10.77
N PHE A 628 -28.48 -22.30 11.30
CA PHE A 628 -28.38 -22.88 12.67
C PHE A 628 -27.56 -24.17 12.73
N PHE A 629 -27.26 -24.77 11.58
CA PHE A 629 -26.56 -26.04 11.48
C PHE A 629 -25.21 -25.89 10.76
N SER A 630 -24.93 -24.73 10.18
CA SER A 630 -23.66 -24.36 9.57
C SER A 630 -22.71 -23.80 10.62
N ASP A 631 -21.51 -24.37 10.73
CA ASP A 631 -20.42 -23.82 11.53
C ASP A 631 -19.70 -22.74 10.71
N TYR A 632 -19.87 -21.48 11.09
CA TYR A 632 -19.28 -20.32 10.39
C TYR A 632 -17.92 -19.91 10.97
N ASN A 633 -17.52 -20.47 12.12
CA ASN A 633 -16.29 -20.09 12.83
C ASN A 633 -15.16 -21.10 12.61
N SER A 634 -15.46 -22.36 12.30
CA SER A 634 -14.45 -23.30 11.86
C SER A 634 -14.18 -23.13 10.37
N ILE A 635 -13.07 -22.47 10.06
CA ILE A 635 -12.45 -22.63 8.75
C ILE A 635 -11.54 -23.86 8.97
N GLY A 636 -11.95 -25.05 8.53
CA GLY A 636 -11.30 -26.34 8.88
C GLY A 636 -10.10 -26.71 8.01
N SER A 637 -9.09 -27.37 8.59
CA SER A 637 -7.82 -27.74 7.92
C SER A 637 -8.02 -28.90 6.95
N ALA A 638 -7.35 -28.86 5.80
CA ALA A 638 -7.43 -29.90 4.77
C ALA A 638 -6.66 -31.19 5.12
N THR A 639 -6.00 -31.27 6.28
CA THR A 639 -5.24 -32.46 6.70
C THR A 639 -6.15 -33.51 7.37
N ASP A 640 -7.09 -34.06 6.61
CA ASP A 640 -7.81 -35.28 6.96
C ASP A 640 -6.89 -36.49 6.73
N GLU A 641 -5.96 -36.73 7.66
CA GLU A 641 -5.36 -38.03 8.03
C GLU A 641 -4.08 -37.82 8.89
N VAL A 642 -4.25 -37.46 10.17
CA VAL A 642 -3.15 -37.59 11.15
C VAL A 642 -2.99 -39.08 11.46
N THR A 643 -1.86 -39.67 11.06
CA THR A 643 -1.68 -41.14 11.03
C THR A 643 -1.06 -41.74 12.29
N THR A 644 -0.53 -40.93 13.23
CA THR A 644 0.12 -41.39 14.47
C THR A 644 -0.22 -40.51 15.69
N GLU A 645 -0.29 -41.09 16.89
CA GLU A 645 -0.49 -40.37 18.17
C GLU A 645 0.61 -39.32 18.42
N GLU A 646 1.83 -39.58 17.94
CA GLU A 646 2.97 -38.66 18.07
C GLU A 646 2.77 -37.39 17.23
N LEU A 647 2.25 -37.51 16.00
CA LEU A 647 1.98 -36.38 15.12
C LEU A 647 0.78 -35.54 15.60
N GLU A 648 -0.23 -36.19 16.19
CA GLU A 648 -1.36 -35.50 16.83
C GLU A 648 -0.88 -34.66 18.03
N ALA A 649 0.01 -35.21 18.86
CA ALA A 649 0.59 -34.50 19.99
C ALA A 649 1.53 -33.35 19.60
N ALA A 650 2.06 -33.35 18.38
CA ALA A 650 2.90 -32.29 17.84
C ALA A 650 2.11 -31.17 17.14
N GLY A 651 0.80 -31.33 16.96
CA GLY A 651 -0.06 -30.30 16.38
C GLY A 651 -0.11 -29.03 17.25
N ILE A 652 -0.32 -27.88 16.59
CA ILE A 652 -0.38 -26.58 17.26
C ILE A 652 -1.66 -25.80 16.95
N GLU A 653 -2.12 -25.05 17.93
CA GLU A 653 -3.20 -24.08 17.81
C GLU A 653 -2.63 -22.66 17.75
N VAL A 654 -2.93 -21.95 16.65
CA VAL A 654 -2.44 -20.59 16.39
C VAL A 654 -3.63 -19.63 16.40
N TRP A 655 -3.59 -18.61 17.25
CA TRP A 655 -4.62 -17.57 17.25
C TRP A 655 -4.12 -16.27 16.66
N THR A 656 -4.94 -15.68 15.81
CA THR A 656 -4.74 -14.34 15.25
C THR A 656 -5.95 -13.45 15.53
N ALA A 657 -5.71 -12.19 15.86
CA ALA A 657 -6.74 -11.18 16.12
C ALA A 657 -6.99 -10.24 14.93
N THR A 658 -6.83 -10.78 13.72
CA THR A 658 -6.86 -10.03 12.45
C THR A 658 -8.26 -10.01 11.81
N ASP A 659 -8.42 -9.49 10.59
CA ASP A 659 -9.66 -9.67 9.81
C ASP A 659 -9.72 -11.04 9.10
N ARG A 660 -10.90 -11.42 8.60
CA ARG A 660 -11.12 -12.74 7.99
C ARG A 660 -10.26 -12.97 6.74
N ASP A 661 -10.05 -11.94 5.93
CA ASP A 661 -9.30 -12.06 4.67
C ASP A 661 -7.84 -12.35 4.97
N ARG A 662 -7.24 -11.62 5.92
CA ARG A 662 -5.88 -11.89 6.43
C ARG A 662 -5.76 -13.31 7.00
N ALA A 663 -6.75 -13.76 7.79
CA ALA A 663 -6.74 -15.11 8.36
C ALA A 663 -6.80 -16.20 7.29
N GLN A 664 -7.53 -15.99 6.19
CA GLN A 664 -7.58 -16.93 5.06
C GLN A 664 -6.24 -17.02 4.31
N ILE A 665 -5.55 -15.89 4.10
CA ILE A 665 -4.21 -15.91 3.47
C ILE A 665 -3.22 -16.69 4.34
N ILE A 666 -3.18 -16.40 5.66
CA ILE A 666 -2.31 -17.14 6.59
C ILE A 666 -2.56 -18.64 6.46
N ARG A 667 -3.84 -19.03 6.38
CA ARG A 667 -4.22 -20.43 6.25
C ARG A 667 -3.81 -21.05 4.92
N SER A 668 -3.96 -20.34 3.80
CA SER A 668 -3.46 -20.80 2.50
C SER A 668 -1.96 -21.04 2.58
N LEU A 669 -1.18 -20.08 3.11
CA LEU A 669 0.26 -20.24 3.27
C LEU A 669 0.62 -21.43 4.18
N VAL A 670 -0.18 -21.69 5.22
CA VAL A 670 -0.02 -22.88 6.06
C VAL A 670 -0.29 -24.17 5.28
N ASP A 671 -1.37 -24.23 4.51
CA ASP A 671 -1.79 -25.44 3.78
C ASP A 671 -0.89 -25.69 2.54
N ASP A 672 -0.42 -24.64 1.87
CA ASP A 672 0.34 -24.67 0.62
C ASP A 672 1.84 -24.79 0.82
N ASP A 673 2.40 -24.22 1.90
CA ASP A 673 3.83 -24.26 2.18
C ASP A 673 4.16 -24.96 3.51
N PHE A 674 3.65 -24.48 4.64
CA PHE A 674 4.06 -25.00 5.95
C PHE A 674 3.81 -26.51 6.12
N ALA A 675 2.61 -26.95 5.77
CA ALA A 675 2.20 -28.34 5.89
C ALA A 675 2.99 -29.25 4.93
N GLU A 676 3.31 -28.76 3.73
CA GLU A 676 4.10 -29.49 2.74
C GLU A 676 5.59 -29.58 3.16
N ARG A 677 6.14 -28.49 3.66
CA ARG A 677 7.55 -28.35 4.06
C ARG A 677 7.87 -29.10 5.36
N TYR A 678 7.00 -29.00 6.37
CA TYR A 678 7.29 -29.50 7.71
C TYR A 678 6.42 -30.68 8.16
N GLY A 679 5.29 -30.96 7.48
CA GLY A 679 4.39 -32.05 7.86
C GLY A 679 3.72 -31.90 9.23
N ILE A 680 3.79 -30.72 9.85
CA ILE A 680 3.25 -30.44 11.19
C ILE A 680 1.80 -29.92 11.07
N PRO A 681 0.82 -30.48 11.81
CA PRO A 681 -0.55 -29.97 11.80
C PRO A 681 -0.66 -28.60 12.49
N VAL A 682 -1.29 -27.64 11.81
CA VAL A 682 -1.54 -26.29 12.34
C VAL A 682 -3.01 -25.95 12.23
N ASN A 683 -3.63 -25.55 13.34
CA ASN A 683 -5.00 -25.04 13.37
C ASN A 683 -5.00 -23.52 13.63
N VAL A 684 -5.23 -22.74 12.58
CA VAL A 684 -5.33 -21.28 12.66
C VAL A 684 -6.75 -20.85 13.01
N GLN A 685 -6.93 -20.09 14.09
CA GLN A 685 -8.22 -19.56 14.53
C GLN A 685 -8.23 -18.03 14.60
N LEU A 686 -9.35 -17.45 14.16
CA LEU A 686 -9.64 -16.04 14.30
C LEU A 686 -10.33 -15.77 15.64
N VAL A 687 -9.75 -14.90 16.47
CA VAL A 687 -10.28 -14.58 17.81
C VAL A 687 -10.31 -13.07 18.07
N VAL A 688 -11.04 -12.65 19.11
CA VAL A 688 -11.03 -11.25 19.57
C VAL A 688 -9.91 -11.07 20.59
N ALA A 689 -9.00 -10.11 20.40
CA ALA A 689 -7.80 -9.92 21.23
C ALA A 689 -8.04 -9.97 22.76
N SER A 690 -9.18 -9.47 23.25
CA SER A 690 -9.51 -9.48 24.68
C SER A 690 -9.71 -10.87 25.31
N THR A 691 -9.88 -11.93 24.51
CA THR A 691 -10.08 -13.30 25.02
C THR A 691 -8.79 -14.02 25.36
N LEU A 692 -7.63 -13.53 24.88
CA LEU A 692 -6.35 -14.23 24.95
C LEU A 692 -5.92 -14.54 26.40
N MET A 693 -5.72 -13.52 27.24
CA MET A 693 -5.27 -13.71 28.64
C MET A 693 -6.25 -14.57 29.47
N PRO A 694 -7.58 -14.33 29.47
CA PRO A 694 -8.51 -15.21 30.18
C PRO A 694 -8.43 -16.67 29.74
N ALA A 695 -8.29 -16.93 28.44
CA ALA A 695 -8.18 -18.29 27.90
C ALA A 695 -6.85 -18.96 28.30
N THR A 696 -5.73 -18.25 28.17
CA THR A 696 -4.41 -18.77 28.60
C THR A 696 -4.38 -19.10 30.08
N LEU A 697 -4.94 -18.25 30.95
CA LEU A 697 -5.02 -18.53 32.40
C LEU A 697 -5.99 -19.68 32.73
N ALA A 698 -6.98 -19.94 31.88
CA ALA A 698 -7.91 -21.06 32.00
C ALA A 698 -7.34 -22.38 31.44
N GLY A 699 -6.17 -22.34 30.78
CA GLY A 699 -5.57 -23.51 30.12
C GLY A 699 -6.26 -23.90 28.80
N THR A 700 -6.99 -22.96 28.19
CA THR A 700 -7.68 -23.14 26.90
C THR A 700 -7.23 -22.08 25.88
N GLY A 701 -6.07 -21.46 26.10
CA GLY A 701 -5.47 -20.53 25.15
C GLY A 701 -4.65 -21.27 24.09
N PRO A 702 -4.22 -20.58 23.03
CA PRO A 702 -3.48 -21.15 21.92
C PRO A 702 -2.04 -21.51 22.31
N ASP A 703 -1.34 -22.23 21.44
CA ASP A 703 0.10 -22.46 21.51
C ASP A 703 0.89 -21.23 21.06
N VAL A 704 0.47 -20.61 19.95
CA VAL A 704 1.07 -19.38 19.41
C VAL A 704 0.01 -18.30 19.27
N SER A 705 0.34 -17.07 19.67
CA SER A 705 -0.51 -15.90 19.43
C SER A 705 0.22 -14.89 18.56
N MET A 706 -0.45 -14.44 17.49
CA MET A 706 0.07 -13.50 16.50
C MET A 706 -0.59 -12.12 16.63
N GLY A 707 0.13 -11.07 16.20
CA GLY A 707 -0.35 -9.70 16.12
C GLY A 707 -0.41 -8.97 17.46
N ASN A 708 0.38 -9.39 18.45
CA ASN A 708 0.35 -8.80 19.78
C ASN A 708 1.19 -7.52 19.85
N THR A 709 0.78 -6.54 20.65
CA THR A 709 1.59 -5.33 20.87
C THR A 709 2.82 -5.64 21.73
N GLN A 710 3.90 -4.88 21.55
CA GLN A 710 5.15 -5.08 22.31
C GLN A 710 4.97 -5.07 23.84
N ASP A 711 4.06 -4.24 24.37
CA ASP A 711 3.79 -4.17 25.81
C ASP A 711 3.13 -5.46 26.32
N THR A 712 2.36 -6.14 25.47
CA THR A 712 1.69 -7.41 25.81
C THR A 712 2.72 -8.51 26.12
N ALA A 713 3.81 -8.60 25.36
CA ALA A 713 4.85 -9.62 25.53
C ALA A 713 5.43 -9.60 26.95
N ILE A 714 5.96 -8.45 27.38
CA ILE A 714 6.55 -8.32 28.72
C ILE A 714 5.50 -8.41 29.81
N ASN A 715 4.33 -7.79 29.63
CA ASN A 715 3.25 -7.89 30.61
C ASN A 715 2.76 -9.33 30.80
N TYR A 716 2.77 -10.16 29.77
CA TYR A 716 2.37 -11.56 29.88
C TYR A 716 3.52 -12.40 30.46
N ALA A 717 4.77 -12.08 30.13
CA ALA A 717 5.95 -12.76 30.65
C ALA A 717 6.04 -12.67 32.17
N ILE A 718 5.87 -11.47 32.73
CA ILE A 718 5.88 -11.26 34.20
C ILE A 718 4.71 -11.96 34.92
N ARG A 719 3.67 -12.39 34.19
CA ARG A 719 2.53 -13.17 34.70
C ARG A 719 2.67 -14.67 34.41
N SER A 720 3.79 -15.09 33.83
CA SER A 720 4.05 -16.46 33.36
C SER A 720 2.95 -16.96 32.40
N ALA A 721 2.49 -16.10 31.50
CA ALA A 721 1.48 -16.41 30.48
C ALA A 721 2.09 -16.68 29.09
N VAL A 722 3.39 -16.40 28.90
CA VAL A 722 4.19 -16.69 27.71
C VAL A 722 5.52 -17.29 28.13
N TYR A 723 6.16 -18.03 27.23
CA TYR A 723 7.49 -18.62 27.43
C TYR A 723 8.57 -17.76 26.78
N SER A 724 9.76 -17.74 27.39
CA SER A 724 10.97 -17.23 26.76
C SER A 724 11.38 -18.12 25.57
N LEU A 725 11.96 -17.51 24.53
CA LEU A 725 12.39 -18.17 23.30
C LEU A 725 13.90 -18.47 23.27
N ASN A 726 14.66 -17.92 24.23
CA ASN A 726 16.12 -18.01 24.26
C ASN A 726 16.66 -18.39 25.65
N SER A 727 15.83 -18.99 26.52
CA SER A 727 16.21 -19.31 27.89
C SER A 727 15.41 -20.48 28.44
N THR A 728 16.10 -21.37 29.16
CA THR A 728 15.49 -22.50 29.88
C THR A 728 14.97 -22.14 31.28
N GLU A 729 15.20 -20.92 31.77
CA GLU A 729 14.71 -20.47 33.09
C GLU A 729 13.19 -20.27 33.06
N HIS A 730 12.70 -19.54 32.05
CA HIS A 730 11.29 -19.19 31.89
C HIS A 730 10.72 -19.60 30.52
N GLY A 731 11.34 -20.55 29.84
CA GLY A 731 10.86 -21.03 28.53
C GLY A 731 11.74 -22.10 27.91
N TYR A 732 11.97 -21.96 26.61
CA TYR A 732 12.77 -22.86 25.81
C TYR A 732 13.96 -22.10 25.21
N ASP A 733 15.06 -22.80 25.01
CA ASP A 733 16.23 -22.29 24.30
C ASP A 733 16.24 -22.87 22.88
N PHE A 734 15.93 -22.04 21.88
CA PHE A 734 15.89 -22.43 20.47
C PHE A 734 17.21 -22.16 19.72
N ASN A 735 18.35 -22.13 20.43
CA ASN A 735 19.68 -22.14 19.84
C ASN A 735 20.39 -23.51 19.87
N ASP A 736 19.79 -24.53 20.52
CA ASP A 736 20.31 -25.91 20.55
C ASP A 736 19.21 -26.94 20.22
N PHE A 737 19.34 -27.58 19.06
CA PHE A 737 18.40 -28.59 18.56
C PHE A 737 18.84 -30.04 18.81
N SER A 738 19.96 -30.27 19.52
CA SER A 738 20.50 -31.61 19.75
C SER A 738 19.49 -32.59 20.39
N LYS A 739 18.57 -32.07 21.20
CA LYS A 739 17.50 -32.88 21.82
C LYS A 739 16.45 -33.41 20.83
N TYR A 740 16.42 -32.91 19.59
CA TYR A 740 15.47 -33.31 18.55
C TYR A 740 16.10 -34.19 17.45
N GLU A 741 17.42 -34.42 17.45
CA GLU A 741 18.13 -35.21 16.42
C GLU A 741 17.57 -36.63 16.24
N ASP A 742 17.08 -37.24 17.33
CA ASP A 742 16.49 -38.58 17.30
C ASP A 742 14.93 -38.55 17.30
N ASN A 743 14.31 -37.37 17.23
CA ASN A 743 12.85 -37.24 17.28
C ASN A 743 12.21 -37.70 15.95
N PRO A 744 11.23 -38.62 15.97
CA PRO A 744 10.64 -39.19 14.76
C PRO A 744 9.87 -38.18 13.89
N ILE A 745 9.46 -37.05 14.44
CA ILE A 745 8.72 -35.99 13.74
C ILE A 745 9.72 -34.96 13.19
N TYR A 746 10.71 -34.58 13.99
CA TYR A 746 11.52 -33.39 13.70
C TYR A 746 12.86 -33.68 13.02
N ARG A 747 13.43 -34.88 13.19
CA ARG A 747 14.80 -35.19 12.70
C ARG A 747 15.02 -34.80 11.25
N ASP A 748 14.03 -35.05 10.40
CA ASP A 748 14.16 -34.90 8.96
C ASP A 748 13.93 -33.44 8.50
N ILE A 749 13.54 -32.52 9.40
CA ILE A 749 13.32 -31.09 9.11
C ILE A 749 14.29 -30.15 9.84
N LEU A 750 15.18 -30.66 10.71
CA LEU A 750 16.03 -29.80 11.56
C LEU A 750 16.93 -28.85 10.75
N ASP A 751 17.39 -29.28 9.58
CA ASP A 751 18.23 -28.46 8.70
C ASP A 751 17.46 -27.28 8.06
N ASP A 752 16.12 -27.33 8.06
CA ASP A 752 15.22 -26.33 7.49
C ASP A 752 14.59 -25.39 8.54
N VAL A 753 15.05 -25.47 9.78
CA VAL A 753 14.55 -24.68 10.91
C VAL A 753 15.64 -23.73 11.40
N ALA A 754 15.38 -22.44 11.34
CA ALA A 754 16.31 -21.44 11.87
C ALA A 754 16.36 -21.47 13.41
N THR A 755 17.54 -21.25 13.96
CA THR A 755 17.74 -20.98 15.41
C THR A 755 17.16 -19.63 15.81
N PHE A 756 17.06 -19.38 17.12
CA PHE A 756 16.61 -18.08 17.63
C PHE A 756 17.50 -16.95 17.12
N ASP A 757 18.82 -17.10 17.22
CA ASP A 757 19.77 -16.07 16.79
C ASP A 757 19.65 -15.79 15.27
N GLU A 758 19.61 -16.84 14.43
CA GLU A 758 19.40 -16.71 12.97
C GLU A 758 18.05 -16.07 12.62
N THR A 759 17.01 -16.34 13.40
CA THR A 759 15.68 -15.74 13.19
C THR A 759 15.70 -14.26 13.54
N MET A 760 16.43 -13.85 14.58
CA MET A 760 16.52 -12.46 15.00
C MET A 760 17.38 -11.59 14.08
N GLU A 761 18.29 -12.17 13.29
CA GLU A 761 19.06 -11.46 12.25
C GLU A 761 18.18 -10.83 11.15
N ARG A 762 16.93 -11.29 11.00
CA ARG A 762 15.97 -10.79 9.99
C ARG A 762 15.42 -9.39 10.30
N PHE A 763 15.63 -8.91 11.53
CA PHE A 763 15.03 -7.69 12.05
C PHE A 763 16.11 -6.66 12.44
N ALA A 764 15.73 -5.38 12.49
CA ALA A 764 16.58 -4.39 13.12
C ALA A 764 16.84 -4.78 14.60
N PRO A 765 18.07 -4.68 15.13
CA PRO A 765 18.35 -5.03 16.52
C PRO A 765 17.45 -4.31 17.54
N ALA A 766 17.04 -3.07 17.22
CA ALA A 766 16.08 -2.31 18.00
C ALA A 766 14.71 -2.99 18.15
N ALA A 767 14.28 -3.83 17.20
CA ALA A 767 12.98 -4.48 17.22
C ALA A 767 12.83 -5.49 18.37
N ALA A 768 13.93 -6.06 18.85
CA ALA A 768 13.96 -6.99 19.98
C ALA A 768 13.84 -6.28 21.34
N VAL A 769 14.34 -5.04 21.44
CA VAL A 769 14.42 -4.27 22.70
C VAL A 769 13.12 -4.25 23.50
N PRO A 770 11.93 -3.97 22.93
CA PRO A 770 10.70 -3.92 23.71
C PRO A 770 10.11 -5.32 23.99
N LEU A 771 10.69 -6.39 23.44
CA LEU A 771 10.27 -7.78 23.59
C LEU A 771 11.19 -8.58 24.54
N THR A 772 12.29 -7.97 24.97
CA THR A 772 13.31 -8.58 25.83
C THR A 772 13.29 -7.97 27.22
N LEU A 773 13.24 -8.82 28.26
CA LEU A 773 13.36 -8.41 29.66
C LEU A 773 14.50 -9.20 30.32
N TYR A 774 15.55 -8.48 30.73
CA TYR A 774 16.71 -9.05 31.43
C TYR A 774 17.33 -10.27 30.73
N GLY A 775 17.58 -10.15 29.43
CA GLY A 775 18.23 -11.19 28.60
C GLY A 775 17.28 -12.24 28.02
N GLU A 776 16.04 -12.30 28.49
CA GLU A 776 15.03 -13.23 27.97
C GLU A 776 14.09 -12.53 26.99
N THR A 777 13.90 -13.13 25.81
CA THR A 777 13.06 -12.59 24.73
C THR A 777 11.77 -13.39 24.62
N TYR A 778 10.63 -12.71 24.68
CA TYR A 778 9.31 -13.33 24.81
C TYR A 778 8.44 -13.24 23.54
N GLY A 779 9.00 -12.74 22.45
CA GLY A 779 8.32 -12.70 21.17
C GLY A 779 9.25 -12.45 19.99
N ILE A 780 8.78 -12.80 18.79
CA ILE A 780 9.45 -12.51 17.53
C ILE A 780 8.74 -11.31 16.88
N PRO A 781 9.47 -10.27 16.42
CA PRO A 781 8.86 -9.15 15.72
C PRO A 781 8.04 -9.60 14.49
N GLU A 782 6.92 -8.93 14.24
CA GLU A 782 6.06 -9.15 13.07
C GLU A 782 5.90 -7.88 12.25
N ASN A 783 5.43 -6.79 12.87
CA ASN A 783 5.28 -5.51 12.21
C ASN A 783 6.11 -4.45 12.95
N MET A 784 6.62 -3.47 12.21
CA MET A 784 7.35 -2.33 12.75
C MET A 784 6.81 -1.03 12.14
N SER A 785 6.45 -0.10 13.02
CA SER A 785 5.90 1.21 12.67
C SER A 785 6.79 2.32 13.21
N PHE A 786 7.02 3.37 12.43
CA PHE A 786 7.84 4.51 12.83
C PHE A 786 7.46 5.79 12.07
N SER A 787 7.88 6.93 12.63
CA SER A 787 7.59 8.24 12.03
C SER A 787 8.51 8.54 10.85
N MET A 788 7.94 9.14 9.81
CA MET A 788 8.65 9.74 8.68
C MET A 788 8.12 11.15 8.42
N MET A 789 8.87 11.94 7.64
CA MET A 789 8.48 13.30 7.27
C MET A 789 7.80 13.28 5.90
N PHE A 790 6.50 13.56 5.88
CA PHE A 790 5.72 13.74 4.66
C PHE A 790 5.71 15.21 4.29
N TYR A 791 5.89 15.53 3.01
CA TYR A 791 5.80 16.93 2.55
C TYR A 791 5.24 17.10 1.13
N ARG A 792 4.65 18.27 0.88
CA ARG A 792 4.06 18.69 -0.40
C ARG A 792 5.09 19.40 -1.28
N LYS A 793 5.53 18.74 -2.34
CA LYS A 793 6.55 19.22 -3.28
C LYS A 793 6.13 20.50 -3.98
N ASP A 794 4.87 20.56 -4.42
CA ASP A 794 4.26 21.72 -5.06
C ASP A 794 4.25 22.97 -4.17
N ILE A 795 3.86 22.82 -2.89
CA ILE A 795 3.81 23.93 -1.93
C ILE A 795 5.22 24.39 -1.54
N PHE A 796 6.17 23.47 -1.41
CA PHE A 796 7.56 23.80 -1.14
C PHE A 796 8.18 24.60 -2.28
N VAL A 797 7.86 24.27 -3.53
CA VAL A 797 8.24 25.07 -4.70
C VAL A 797 7.57 26.43 -4.73
N GLU A 798 6.26 26.51 -4.48
CA GLU A 798 5.51 27.76 -4.43
C GLU A 798 6.12 28.74 -3.42
N LEU A 799 6.46 28.24 -2.24
CA LEU A 799 7.04 29.04 -1.17
C LEU A 799 8.55 29.22 -1.33
N GLY A 800 9.24 28.46 -2.20
CA GLY A 800 10.69 28.44 -2.30
C GLY A 800 11.35 27.99 -0.99
N ILE A 801 10.87 26.87 -0.44
CA ILE A 801 11.38 26.22 0.78
C ILE A 801 12.14 24.96 0.36
N GLU A 802 13.31 24.75 0.96
CA GLU A 802 14.06 23.50 0.80
C GLU A 802 13.58 22.45 1.82
N VAL A 803 13.76 21.17 1.49
CA VAL A 803 13.31 20.05 2.33
C VAL A 803 14.21 19.93 3.58
N PRO A 804 13.69 20.04 4.82
CA PRO A 804 14.49 20.16 6.05
C PRO A 804 15.36 18.94 6.41
N ASN A 805 16.69 19.07 6.41
CA ASN A 805 17.58 17.97 6.78
C ASN A 805 17.84 17.92 8.29
N THR A 806 17.81 19.08 8.95
CA THR A 806 18.04 19.22 10.38
C THR A 806 16.83 19.83 11.10
N TRP A 807 16.77 19.69 12.42
CA TRP A 807 15.76 20.39 13.23
C TRP A 807 15.85 21.91 13.09
N ASP A 808 17.05 22.47 12.89
CA ASP A 808 17.22 23.90 12.63
C ASP A 808 16.57 24.32 11.30
N ASP A 809 16.73 23.51 10.24
CA ASP A 809 16.02 23.73 8.97
C ASP A 809 14.51 23.67 9.19
N PHE A 810 14.04 22.68 9.96
CA PHE A 810 12.62 22.50 10.27
C PHE A 810 12.05 23.72 11.03
N TYR A 811 12.76 24.22 12.04
CA TYR A 811 12.36 25.42 12.77
C TYR A 811 12.40 26.68 11.90
N SER A 812 13.34 26.78 10.96
CA SER A 812 13.45 27.92 10.05
C SER A 812 12.24 28.07 9.13
N ILE A 813 11.57 26.97 8.79
CA ILE A 813 10.41 26.99 7.89
C ILE A 813 9.10 27.26 8.64
N ILE A 814 9.04 27.11 9.97
CA ILE A 814 7.81 27.32 10.77
C ILE A 814 7.23 28.71 10.50
N TYR A 815 8.03 29.76 10.68
CA TYR A 815 7.54 31.13 10.48
C TYR A 815 7.08 31.35 9.05
N LYS A 816 7.78 30.76 8.07
CA LYS A 816 7.41 30.90 6.67
C LYS A 816 6.06 30.23 6.39
N LEU A 817 5.85 29.00 6.86
CA LEU A 817 4.56 28.31 6.74
C LEU A 817 3.44 29.07 7.47
N GLN A 818 3.67 29.50 8.71
CA GLN A 818 2.68 30.23 9.52
C GLN A 818 2.38 31.63 9.00
N SER A 819 3.35 32.35 8.42
CA SER A 819 3.10 33.63 7.76
C SER A 819 2.21 33.48 6.51
N ASN A 820 2.13 32.27 5.97
CA ASN A 820 1.21 31.86 4.92
C ASN A 820 0.00 31.09 5.48
N ASN A 821 -0.17 31.08 6.82
CA ASN A 821 -1.22 30.43 7.60
C ASN A 821 -1.33 28.90 7.43
N LEU A 822 -0.24 28.26 7.02
CA LEU A 822 -0.16 26.80 6.89
C LEU A 822 0.26 26.14 8.21
N ASP A 823 -0.38 25.02 8.52
CA ASP A 823 -0.13 24.22 9.72
C ASP A 823 1.00 23.20 9.51
N ILE A 824 1.50 22.65 10.61
CA ILE A 824 2.52 21.61 10.62
C ILE A 824 2.01 20.46 11.50
N GLY A 825 2.10 19.22 10.99
CA GLY A 825 1.80 18.03 11.76
C GLY A 825 3.01 17.60 12.58
N PHE A 826 2.85 17.41 13.88
CA PHE A 826 3.92 16.92 14.76
C PHE A 826 3.33 16.10 15.92
N PRO A 827 3.98 15.00 16.36
CA PRO A 827 3.50 14.22 17.50
C PRO A 827 3.53 15.02 18.82
N THR A 828 2.46 14.92 19.60
CA THR A 828 2.31 15.66 20.87
C THR A 828 3.05 14.98 22.02
N GLY A 829 3.32 15.74 23.09
CA GLY A 829 3.70 15.21 24.40
C GLY A 829 4.92 14.28 24.35
N LEU A 830 4.78 13.10 24.98
CA LEU A 830 5.88 12.14 25.11
C LEU A 830 6.40 11.66 23.75
N THR A 831 5.52 11.31 22.82
CA THR A 831 5.92 10.78 21.49
C THR A 831 6.80 11.75 20.72
N GLY A 832 6.44 13.04 20.69
CA GLY A 832 7.28 14.06 20.06
C GLY A 832 8.60 14.28 20.81
N SER A 833 8.55 14.22 22.14
CA SER A 833 9.73 14.43 22.99
C SER A 833 10.75 13.31 22.82
N THR A 834 10.29 12.06 22.72
CA THR A 834 11.16 10.89 22.58
C THR A 834 11.91 10.88 21.26
N ILE A 835 11.31 11.38 20.17
CA ILE A 835 12.02 11.57 18.89
C ILE A 835 13.26 12.45 19.10
N LEU A 836 13.08 13.62 19.72
CA LEU A 836 14.18 14.58 19.93
C LEU A 836 15.19 14.12 21.01
N MET A 837 14.73 13.38 22.02
CA MET A 837 15.57 12.85 23.08
C MET A 837 16.54 11.78 22.57
N TYR A 838 16.03 10.81 21.81
CA TYR A 838 16.82 9.66 21.39
C TYR A 838 17.90 10.03 20.36
N GLN A 839 17.67 11.04 19.52
CA GLN A 839 18.71 11.61 18.63
C GLN A 839 19.84 12.33 19.38
N LEU A 840 19.69 12.55 20.69
CA LEU A 840 20.72 13.11 21.58
C LEU A 840 21.31 12.04 22.51
N GLY A 841 21.01 10.75 22.26
CA GLY A 841 21.43 9.64 23.11
C GLY A 841 20.74 9.59 24.47
N GLU A 842 19.61 10.29 24.64
CA GLU A 842 18.86 10.33 25.90
C GLU A 842 17.74 9.28 25.91
N THR A 843 17.91 8.22 26.70
CA THR A 843 16.96 7.11 26.79
C THR A 843 15.85 7.36 27.80
N MET A 844 14.77 6.57 27.74
CA MET A 844 13.61 6.72 28.60
C MET A 844 13.86 6.37 30.08
N TYR A 845 14.76 5.42 30.35
CA TYR A 845 15.10 4.95 31.69
C TYR A 845 16.56 5.23 32.03
N LYS A 846 16.88 5.31 33.32
CA LYS A 846 18.28 5.38 33.75
C LYS A 846 18.87 3.98 33.67
N GLU A 847 19.87 3.81 32.80
CA GLU A 847 20.47 2.51 32.48
C GLU A 847 22.00 2.56 32.60
N GLY A 848 22.65 1.39 32.68
CA GLY A 848 24.08 1.28 32.39
C GLY A 848 25.07 1.49 33.54
N ASN A 849 24.64 1.55 34.80
CA ASN A 849 25.55 1.65 35.97
C ASN A 849 25.89 0.30 36.62
N TYR A 850 26.07 -0.73 35.79
CA TYR A 850 26.18 -2.13 36.22
C TYR A 850 27.36 -2.40 37.14
N ASP A 851 28.55 -1.87 36.81
CA ASP A 851 29.77 -2.06 37.59
C ASP A 851 29.61 -1.55 39.02
N ALA A 852 29.01 -0.38 39.20
CA ALA A 852 28.78 0.20 40.53
C ALA A 852 27.80 -0.65 41.36
N TYR A 853 26.69 -1.10 40.74
CA TYR A 853 25.75 -2.00 41.41
C TYR A 853 26.39 -3.33 41.78
N MET A 854 27.19 -3.91 40.90
CA MET A 854 27.86 -5.19 41.15
C MET A 854 28.97 -5.08 42.19
N GLU A 855 29.72 -3.96 42.23
CA GLU A 855 30.72 -3.69 43.26
C GLU A 855 30.09 -3.51 44.65
N GLN A 856 28.98 -2.76 44.74
CA GLN A 856 28.36 -2.42 46.02
C GLN A 856 27.39 -3.49 46.54
N TYR A 857 26.64 -4.15 45.65
CA TYR A 857 25.49 -4.99 46.00
C TYR A 857 25.51 -6.38 45.37
N GLY A 858 26.54 -6.74 44.59
CA GLY A 858 26.57 -7.98 43.80
C GLY A 858 26.29 -9.26 44.60
N ASP A 859 26.80 -9.39 45.84
CA ASP A 859 26.55 -10.58 46.67
C ASP A 859 25.07 -10.75 47.03
N ILE A 860 24.37 -9.65 47.34
CA ILE A 860 22.94 -9.67 47.72
C ILE A 860 22.07 -9.85 46.48
N LEU A 861 22.40 -9.17 45.38
CA LEU A 861 21.68 -9.31 44.11
C LEU A 861 21.73 -10.76 43.61
N ARG A 862 22.90 -11.42 43.68
CA ARG A 862 23.03 -12.85 43.38
C ARG A 862 22.20 -13.73 44.30
N ALA A 863 22.27 -13.49 45.60
CA ALA A 863 21.50 -14.28 46.58
C ALA A 863 19.99 -14.20 46.36
N ASN A 864 19.51 -13.09 45.79
CA ASN A 864 18.10 -12.84 45.50
C ASN A 864 17.67 -13.27 44.08
N GLY A 865 18.58 -13.77 43.22
CA GLY A 865 18.27 -14.05 41.81
C GLY A 865 18.01 -12.79 40.97
N GLN A 866 18.58 -11.66 41.39
CA GLN A 866 18.41 -10.33 40.80
C GLN A 866 19.56 -9.94 39.86
N THR A 867 20.31 -10.93 39.38
CA THR A 867 21.28 -10.81 38.28
C THR A 867 20.85 -11.71 37.12
N TYR A 868 21.36 -11.44 35.92
CA TYR A 868 21.21 -12.29 34.74
C TYR A 868 22.51 -12.27 33.94
N ILE A 869 22.66 -13.21 33.01
CA ILE A 869 23.78 -13.22 32.06
C ILE A 869 23.28 -12.60 30.75
N ASN A 870 23.92 -11.53 30.29
CA ASN A 870 23.59 -10.93 29.00
C ASN A 870 24.18 -11.74 27.82
N SER A 871 23.88 -11.31 26.60
CA SER A 871 24.40 -11.92 25.36
C SER A 871 25.93 -12.00 25.29
N ASP A 872 26.64 -11.08 25.95
CA ASP A 872 28.11 -11.05 26.01
C ASP A 872 28.71 -12.00 27.07
N GLY A 873 27.87 -12.76 27.77
CA GLY A 873 28.29 -13.63 28.87
C GLY A 873 28.65 -12.87 30.15
N GLN A 874 28.31 -11.58 30.24
CA GLN A 874 28.54 -10.75 31.42
C GLN A 874 27.39 -10.88 32.41
N GLU A 875 27.71 -10.95 33.69
CA GLU A 875 26.71 -10.94 34.76
C GLU A 875 26.26 -9.50 35.04
N ILE A 876 25.00 -9.21 34.71
CA ILE A 876 24.38 -7.89 34.80
C ILE A 876 23.33 -7.89 35.92
N PRO A 877 23.25 -6.84 36.76
CA PRO A 877 22.18 -6.70 37.74
C PRO A 877 20.87 -6.29 37.03
N LYS A 878 19.72 -6.81 37.48
CA LYS A 878 18.39 -6.50 36.94
C LYS A 878 17.90 -5.09 37.32
N THR A 879 18.77 -4.08 37.27
CA THR A 879 18.57 -2.72 37.78
C THR A 879 18.03 -1.73 36.75
N ASP A 880 18.06 -2.07 35.46
CA ASP A 880 17.45 -1.21 34.44
C ASP A 880 15.93 -1.12 34.63
N GLY A 881 15.36 0.03 34.32
CA GLY A 881 13.95 0.33 34.54
C GLY A 881 13.55 0.54 36.01
N MET A 882 14.49 0.77 36.93
CA MET A 882 14.19 1.16 38.32
C MET A 882 13.69 2.60 38.43
N GLU A 883 14.23 3.48 37.59
CA GLU A 883 13.91 4.90 37.58
C GLU A 883 13.71 5.39 36.14
N ILE A 884 12.73 6.26 35.96
CA ILE A 884 12.55 7.01 34.72
C ILE A 884 13.63 8.08 34.59
N ASN A 885 14.06 8.36 33.36
CA ASN A 885 15.05 9.38 33.04
C ASN A 885 14.43 10.70 32.52
N LEU A 886 13.10 10.84 32.66
CA LEU A 886 12.36 12.04 32.26
C LEU A 886 12.69 13.30 33.08
N ASN A 887 13.50 13.18 34.15
CA ASN A 887 14.00 14.30 34.94
C ASN A 887 15.40 14.76 34.52
N SER A 888 16.00 14.19 33.47
CA SER A 888 17.28 14.68 32.96
C SER A 888 17.14 16.07 32.32
N ASN A 889 18.23 16.84 32.30
CA ASN A 889 18.21 18.17 31.69
C ASN A 889 17.82 18.10 30.20
N THR A 890 18.28 17.08 29.48
CA THR A 890 17.94 16.85 28.07
C THR A 890 16.47 16.53 27.92
N ALA A 891 15.93 15.56 28.68
CA ALA A 891 14.53 15.17 28.61
C ALA A 891 13.58 16.34 28.91
N LEU A 892 13.87 17.09 29.97
CA LEU A 892 13.09 18.27 30.36
C LEU A 892 13.17 19.38 29.30
N ALA A 893 14.34 19.59 28.70
CA ALA A 893 14.52 20.58 27.64
C ALA A 893 13.75 20.20 26.37
N LYS A 894 13.81 18.94 25.94
CA LYS A 894 13.10 18.44 24.76
C LYS A 894 11.58 18.40 24.99
N PHE A 895 11.13 18.02 26.18
CA PHE A 895 9.71 18.11 26.55
C PHE A 895 9.19 19.55 26.51
N LYS A 896 9.98 20.49 27.04
CA LYS A 896 9.67 21.92 26.95
C LYS A 896 9.62 22.40 25.50
N GLU A 897 10.59 22.03 24.68
CA GLU A 897 10.66 22.37 23.26
C GLU A 897 9.41 21.89 22.52
N VAL A 898 9.01 20.63 22.73
CA VAL A 898 7.77 20.08 22.16
C VAL A 898 6.55 20.83 22.67
N CYS A 899 6.43 21.09 23.98
CA CYS A 899 5.33 21.91 24.52
C CYS A 899 5.27 23.31 23.87
N GLN A 900 6.42 23.91 23.53
CA GLN A 900 6.48 25.20 22.85
C GLN A 900 6.02 25.13 21.39
N LEU A 901 6.17 24.01 20.70
CA LEU A 901 5.56 23.80 19.37
C LEU A 901 4.04 24.01 19.42
N PHE A 902 3.38 23.51 20.46
CA PHE A 902 1.93 23.63 20.61
C PHE A 902 1.49 24.93 21.29
N THR A 903 2.24 25.42 22.27
CA THR A 903 1.84 26.61 23.06
C THR A 903 2.33 27.94 22.47
N MET A 904 3.52 27.97 21.87
CA MET A 904 4.11 29.19 21.27
C MET A 904 3.91 29.21 19.76
N TYR A 905 4.18 28.10 19.09
CA TYR A 905 4.00 27.99 17.64
C TYR A 905 2.58 27.51 17.27
N SER A 906 1.69 27.25 18.23
CA SER A 906 0.28 26.94 17.95
C SER A 906 0.06 25.74 17.00
N PHE A 907 0.95 24.73 17.04
CA PHE A 907 0.72 23.49 16.30
C PHE A 907 -0.60 22.82 16.77
N PRO A 908 -1.35 22.16 15.88
CA PRO A 908 -2.60 21.52 16.25
C PRO A 908 -2.35 20.25 17.06
N VAL A 909 -3.00 20.12 18.23
CA VAL A 909 -2.95 18.91 19.08
C VAL A 909 -3.75 17.75 18.48
N THR A 910 -4.83 18.05 17.74
CA THR A 910 -5.69 17.04 17.10
C THR A 910 -6.01 17.46 15.67
N TYR A 911 -5.77 16.57 14.71
CA TYR A 911 -6.00 16.82 13.29
C TYR A 911 -6.15 15.50 12.51
N THR A 912 -6.88 15.55 11.40
CA THR A 912 -6.83 14.50 10.37
C THR A 912 -5.73 14.87 9.39
N PHE A 913 -4.58 14.18 9.46
CA PHE A 913 -3.43 14.50 8.61
C PHE A 913 -3.76 14.37 7.12
N ALA A 914 -4.33 13.22 6.71
CA ALA A 914 -4.65 12.94 5.32
C ALA A 914 -5.50 14.05 4.68
N ASP A 915 -6.56 14.51 5.36
CA ASP A 915 -7.42 15.60 4.87
C ASP A 915 -6.66 16.91 4.68
N ARG A 916 -5.91 17.33 5.72
CA ARG A 916 -5.21 18.63 5.70
C ARG A 916 -4.03 18.63 4.74
N PHE A 917 -3.34 17.50 4.62
CA PHE A 917 -2.22 17.29 3.70
C PHE A 917 -2.70 17.29 2.24
N ARG A 918 -3.81 16.60 1.96
CA ARG A 918 -4.50 16.61 0.67
C ARG A 918 -4.89 18.03 0.25
N GLN A 919 -5.53 18.78 1.14
CA GLN A 919 -5.92 20.19 0.92
C GLN A 919 -4.73 21.17 0.82
N GLY A 920 -3.53 20.75 1.25
CA GLY A 920 -2.35 21.61 1.30
C GLY A 920 -2.37 22.62 2.46
N THR A 921 -3.28 22.47 3.43
CA THR A 921 -3.33 23.33 4.62
C THR A 921 -2.31 22.92 5.67
N MET A 922 -1.86 21.66 5.62
CA MET A 922 -0.75 21.13 6.40
C MET A 922 0.25 20.48 5.43
N PRO A 923 1.13 21.27 4.77
CA PRO A 923 1.99 20.79 3.69
C PRO A 923 3.17 19.94 4.17
N ILE A 924 3.38 19.81 5.48
CA ILE A 924 4.42 18.99 6.08
C ILE A 924 3.88 18.35 7.37
N GLY A 925 4.25 17.11 7.61
CA GLY A 925 3.99 16.45 8.89
C GLY A 925 4.97 15.33 9.21
N ILE A 926 5.23 15.16 10.50
CA ILE A 926 5.90 13.99 11.06
C ILE A 926 4.81 13.05 11.54
N VAL A 927 4.62 11.97 10.79
CA VAL A 927 3.55 10.98 11.00
C VAL A 927 4.07 9.58 10.70
N ASP A 928 3.35 8.57 11.16
CA ASP A 928 3.71 7.17 10.92
C ASP A 928 3.74 6.86 9.40
N TYR A 929 4.73 6.10 8.94
CA TYR A 929 4.90 5.83 7.50
C TYR A 929 3.73 5.06 6.89
N THR A 930 2.96 4.30 7.68
CA THR A 930 1.74 3.61 7.21
C THR A 930 0.67 4.58 6.71
N THR A 931 0.77 5.87 7.05
CA THR A 931 -0.05 6.96 6.46
C THR A 931 0.04 6.98 4.93
N TYR A 932 1.14 6.49 4.35
CA TYR A 932 1.30 6.28 2.92
C TYR A 932 0.10 5.54 2.30
N ASN A 933 -0.32 4.43 2.93
CA ASN A 933 -1.39 3.56 2.42
C ASN A 933 -2.71 4.30 2.31
N GLN A 934 -2.97 5.22 3.24
CA GLN A 934 -4.15 6.08 3.18
C GLN A 934 -4.00 7.11 2.05
N LEU A 935 -2.88 7.83 1.99
CA LEU A 935 -2.69 8.93 1.03
C LEU A 935 -2.70 8.47 -0.44
N ILE A 936 -2.10 7.32 -0.74
CA ILE A 936 -1.99 6.83 -2.13
C ILE A 936 -3.36 6.48 -2.74
N VAL A 937 -4.35 6.12 -1.92
CA VAL A 937 -5.72 5.81 -2.36
C VAL A 937 -6.67 7.00 -2.18
N PHE A 938 -6.53 7.74 -1.07
CA PHE A 938 -7.45 8.80 -0.68
C PHE A 938 -7.21 10.15 -1.39
N ALA A 939 -6.02 10.35 -1.96
CA ALA A 939 -5.58 11.64 -2.48
C ALA A 939 -4.99 11.55 -3.92
N PRO A 940 -5.73 10.99 -4.90
CA PRO A 940 -5.24 10.82 -6.27
C PRO A 940 -4.91 12.15 -6.97
N GLU A 941 -5.56 13.25 -6.59
CA GLU A 941 -5.36 14.59 -7.18
C GLU A 941 -3.99 15.20 -6.86
N ILE A 942 -3.34 14.73 -5.79
CA ILE A 942 -1.97 15.12 -5.42
C ILE A 942 -0.94 14.04 -5.75
N LYS A 943 -1.30 13.02 -6.55
CA LYS A 943 -0.36 11.96 -6.97
C LYS A 943 0.87 12.56 -7.65
N GLY A 944 2.05 12.14 -7.21
CA GLY A 944 3.34 12.69 -7.67
C GLY A 944 3.69 14.08 -7.13
N LEU A 945 2.81 14.74 -6.36
CA LEU A 945 3.04 16.07 -5.76
C LEU A 945 3.50 16.04 -4.31
N TRP A 946 3.73 14.86 -3.76
CA TRP A 946 4.25 14.66 -2.41
C TRP A 946 5.25 13.52 -2.39
N GLU A 947 6.02 13.44 -1.33
CA GLU A 947 6.88 12.31 -0.99
C GLU A 947 7.01 12.23 0.54
N PHE A 948 7.56 11.12 1.04
CA PHE A 948 7.98 10.99 2.42
C PHE A 948 9.48 10.70 2.46
N THR A 949 10.16 11.22 3.47
CA THR A 949 11.62 11.08 3.66
C THR A 949 11.93 10.74 5.12
N PRO A 950 13.16 10.31 5.44
CA PRO A 950 13.61 10.22 6.82
C PRO A 950 13.43 11.55 7.56
N LEU A 951 13.30 11.47 8.89
CA LEU A 951 13.09 12.61 9.77
C LEU A 951 14.25 13.62 9.65
N PRO A 952 13.98 14.91 9.93
CA PRO A 952 15.05 15.83 10.28
C PRO A 952 15.85 15.27 11.46
N GLY A 953 17.16 15.45 11.42
CA GLY A 953 18.04 14.96 12.46
C GLY A 953 18.79 16.05 13.21
N THR A 954 19.54 15.62 14.22
CA THR A 954 20.48 16.46 14.95
C THR A 954 21.85 16.38 14.28
N LEU A 955 22.43 17.53 13.94
CA LEU A 955 23.78 17.60 13.38
C LEU A 955 24.81 17.39 14.49
N ASP A 956 25.67 16.39 14.32
CA ASP A 956 26.91 16.27 15.09
C ASP A 956 27.98 17.14 14.40
N GLU A 957 28.34 18.26 15.02
CA GLU A 957 29.36 19.18 14.49
C GLU A 957 30.77 18.56 14.45
N GLU A 958 31.05 17.53 15.24
CA GLU A 958 32.37 16.90 15.31
C GLU A 958 32.59 15.90 14.17
N THR A 959 31.56 15.11 13.86
CA THR A 959 31.58 14.09 12.79
C THR A 959 31.03 14.61 11.45
N ASN A 960 30.30 15.73 11.49
CA ASN A 960 29.53 16.27 10.36
C ASN A 960 28.50 15.24 9.81
N THR A 961 27.93 14.43 10.70
CA THR A 961 26.84 13.47 10.40
C THR A 961 25.52 13.95 11.00
N ILE A 962 24.41 13.50 10.44
CA ILE A 962 23.06 13.81 10.94
C ILE A 962 22.48 12.55 11.59
N ASP A 963 22.12 12.65 12.87
CA ASP A 963 21.37 11.62 13.58
C ASP A 963 19.87 11.86 13.40
N ASN A 964 19.23 11.07 12.54
CA ASN A 964 17.80 11.08 12.26
C ASN A 964 17.04 9.93 12.95
N THR A 965 17.58 9.43 14.07
CA THR A 965 16.96 8.35 14.84
C THR A 965 15.50 8.67 15.16
N THR A 966 14.62 7.68 14.96
CA THR A 966 13.22 7.74 15.37
C THR A 966 12.89 6.58 16.30
N VAL A 967 11.92 6.80 17.20
CA VAL A 967 11.37 5.70 18.01
C VAL A 967 10.34 4.93 17.18
N ALA A 968 10.52 3.62 17.09
CA ALA A 968 9.62 2.68 16.46
C ALA A 968 8.74 1.96 17.49
N SER A 969 7.65 1.37 17.00
CA SER A 969 6.79 0.44 17.73
C SER A 969 6.71 -0.88 16.99
N VAL A 970 6.64 -1.97 17.74
CA VAL A 970 6.67 -3.34 17.22
C VAL A 970 5.42 -4.12 17.64
N THR A 971 4.91 -4.96 16.75
CA THR A 971 4.02 -6.07 17.11
C THR A 971 4.78 -7.39 17.02
N CYS A 972 4.34 -8.41 17.73
CA CYS A 972 5.06 -9.67 17.83
C CYS A 972 4.16 -10.91 17.90
N MET A 973 4.74 -12.05 17.50
CA MET A 973 4.25 -13.37 17.87
C MET A 973 4.80 -13.78 19.22
N MET A 974 3.97 -14.43 20.03
CA MET A 974 4.35 -14.94 21.35
C MET A 974 4.08 -16.44 21.44
N MET A 975 5.01 -17.17 22.04
CA MET A 975 4.80 -18.56 22.45
C MET A 975 4.06 -18.55 23.79
N MET A 976 2.85 -19.08 23.79
CA MET A 976 1.94 -18.99 24.93
C MET A 976 2.18 -20.13 25.92
N ARG A 977 1.75 -19.92 27.17
CA ARG A 977 1.91 -20.92 28.24
C ARG A 977 1.17 -22.25 28.00
N SER A 978 0.19 -22.28 27.09
CA SER A 978 -0.56 -23.51 26.78
C SER A 978 0.30 -24.57 26.07
N VAL A 979 1.41 -24.16 25.47
CA VAL A 979 2.38 -25.04 24.83
C VAL A 979 2.85 -26.14 25.78
N THR A 980 3.02 -27.34 25.23
CA THR A 980 3.44 -28.55 25.93
C THR A 980 4.83 -29.02 25.50
N GLU A 981 5.41 -29.95 26.28
CA GLU A 981 6.66 -30.62 25.91
C GLU A 981 6.58 -31.37 24.57
N ALA A 982 5.38 -31.74 24.11
CA ALA A 982 5.21 -32.46 22.85
C ALA A 982 5.19 -31.54 21.62
N ASN A 983 4.77 -30.27 21.76
CA ASN A 983 4.53 -29.38 20.62
C ASN A 983 5.29 -28.03 20.67
N HIS A 984 6.09 -27.75 21.71
CA HIS A 984 6.86 -26.50 21.78
C HIS A 984 7.83 -26.28 20.62
N PHE A 985 8.44 -27.35 20.10
CA PHE A 985 9.27 -27.22 18.90
C PHE A 985 8.43 -26.94 17.66
N SER A 986 7.29 -27.60 17.48
CA SER A 986 6.35 -27.27 16.40
C SER A 986 5.92 -25.79 16.42
N ALA A 987 5.65 -25.25 17.61
CA ALA A 987 5.33 -23.84 17.79
C ALA A 987 6.50 -22.93 17.35
N TRP A 988 7.75 -23.30 17.68
CA TRP A 988 8.94 -22.59 17.19
C TRP A 988 9.09 -22.69 15.67
N VAL A 989 8.92 -23.88 15.08
CA VAL A 989 8.99 -24.09 13.63
C VAL A 989 8.00 -23.19 12.90
N PHE A 990 6.77 -23.05 13.43
CA PHE A 990 5.78 -22.10 12.90
C PHE A 990 6.20 -20.64 13.06
N MET A 991 6.68 -20.23 14.23
CA MET A 991 7.07 -18.84 14.49
C MET A 991 8.27 -18.40 13.61
N GLN A 992 9.28 -19.26 13.44
CA GLN A 992 10.40 -18.95 12.54
C GLN A 992 9.96 -19.00 11.07
N TRP A 993 9.05 -19.91 10.70
CA TRP A 993 8.53 -19.99 9.33
C TRP A 993 7.75 -18.72 8.97
N TRP A 994 6.81 -18.32 9.81
CA TRP A 994 5.97 -17.14 9.57
C TRP A 994 6.81 -15.87 9.44
N SER A 995 7.88 -15.75 10.21
CA SER A 995 8.79 -14.59 10.19
C SER A 995 9.81 -14.61 9.05
N SER A 996 9.85 -15.65 8.22
CA SER A 996 10.79 -15.75 7.11
C SER A 996 10.51 -14.72 6.02
N ALA A 997 11.54 -14.31 5.28
CA ALA A 997 11.41 -13.28 4.25
C ALA A 997 10.47 -13.71 3.11
N GLU A 998 10.55 -14.99 2.71
CA GLU A 998 9.68 -15.61 1.71
C GLU A 998 8.21 -15.49 2.11
N ILE A 999 7.84 -16.03 3.27
CA ILE A 999 6.44 -16.09 3.71
C ILE A 999 5.88 -14.71 4.05
N GLN A 1000 6.70 -13.82 4.63
CA GLN A 1000 6.28 -12.43 4.85
C GLN A 1000 6.09 -11.69 3.51
N SER A 1001 6.95 -11.91 2.52
CA SER A 1001 6.79 -11.31 1.19
C SER A 1001 5.52 -11.80 0.52
N ASP A 1002 5.25 -13.11 0.57
CA ASP A 1002 4.05 -13.71 -0.01
C ASP A 1002 2.80 -13.16 0.69
N PHE A 1003 2.77 -13.14 2.02
CA PHE A 1003 1.65 -12.55 2.76
C PHE A 1003 1.45 -11.07 2.40
N CYS A 1004 2.53 -10.27 2.35
CA CYS A 1004 2.46 -8.86 2.00
C CYS A 1004 1.96 -8.64 0.56
N ASN A 1005 2.45 -9.45 -0.38
CA ASN A 1005 2.09 -9.38 -1.79
C ASN A 1005 0.66 -9.86 -2.02
N GLU A 1006 0.19 -10.90 -1.33
CA GLU A 1006 -1.22 -11.32 -1.33
C GLU A 1006 -2.10 -10.21 -0.75
N MET A 1007 -1.68 -9.55 0.33
CA MET A 1007 -2.43 -8.43 0.89
C MET A 1007 -2.57 -7.26 -0.07
N VAL A 1008 -1.49 -6.89 -0.77
CA VAL A 1008 -1.52 -5.87 -1.83
C VAL A 1008 -2.34 -6.34 -3.03
N ALA A 1009 -2.24 -7.62 -3.39
CA ALA A 1009 -3.01 -8.24 -4.46
C ALA A 1009 -4.53 -8.24 -4.17
N LEU A 1010 -4.94 -8.23 -2.91
CA LEU A 1010 -6.35 -8.28 -2.51
C LEU A 1010 -6.95 -6.91 -2.20
N LEU A 1011 -6.16 -6.02 -1.61
CA LEU A 1011 -6.59 -4.70 -1.13
C LEU A 1011 -5.99 -3.54 -1.94
N GLY A 1012 -5.24 -3.83 -3.00
CA GLY A 1012 -4.50 -2.82 -3.76
C GLY A 1012 -3.39 -2.15 -2.93
N PRO A 1013 -2.96 -0.92 -3.31
CA PRO A 1013 -1.90 -0.18 -2.61
C PRO A 1013 -2.16 0.06 -1.11
N SER A 1014 -3.42 0.07 -0.65
CA SER A 1014 -3.75 0.18 0.77
C SER A 1014 -3.40 -1.08 1.59
N GLY A 1015 -3.16 -2.20 0.93
CA GLY A 1015 -2.82 -3.49 1.55
C GLY A 1015 -1.37 -3.67 1.95
N LYS A 1016 -0.48 -2.70 1.69
CA LYS A 1016 0.95 -2.79 2.04
C LYS A 1016 1.11 -2.96 3.56
N GLN A 1017 1.64 -4.10 4.01
CA GLN A 1017 1.91 -4.33 5.43
C GLN A 1017 3.19 -3.62 5.88
N ASN A 1018 3.22 -3.27 7.16
CA ASN A 1018 4.38 -2.70 7.83
C ASN A 1018 5.27 -3.80 8.43
N THR A 1019 5.69 -4.77 7.62
CA THR A 1019 6.49 -5.92 8.10
C THR A 1019 7.77 -5.47 8.80
N ALA A 1020 8.13 -6.15 9.89
CA ALA A 1020 9.38 -5.92 10.60
C ALA A 1020 10.58 -6.57 9.89
N ASN A 1021 10.34 -7.53 9.00
CA ASN A 1021 11.37 -8.24 8.25
C ASN A 1021 11.89 -7.35 7.11
N ILE A 1022 13.17 -6.99 7.17
CA ILE A 1022 13.77 -6.01 6.25
C ILE A 1022 13.85 -6.57 4.82
N GLU A 1023 14.18 -7.85 4.66
CA GLU A 1023 14.25 -8.50 3.36
C GLU A 1023 12.86 -8.61 2.73
N ALA A 1024 11.84 -8.95 3.53
CA ALA A 1024 10.47 -8.98 3.04
C ALA A 1024 9.96 -7.60 2.60
N LEU A 1025 10.35 -6.53 3.31
CA LEU A 1025 10.03 -5.15 2.94
C LEU A 1025 10.54 -4.81 1.53
N GLU A 1026 11.71 -5.33 1.14
CA GLU A 1026 12.29 -5.13 -0.19
C GLU A 1026 11.52 -5.85 -1.31
N GLY A 1027 10.93 -7.01 -0.99
CA GLY A 1027 10.07 -7.79 -1.88
C GLY A 1027 8.72 -7.15 -2.19
N MET A 1028 8.33 -6.10 -1.47
CA MET A 1028 7.04 -5.41 -1.67
C MET A 1028 7.06 -4.39 -2.82
N SER A 1029 5.87 -4.02 -3.32
CA SER A 1029 5.65 -3.05 -4.42
C SER A 1029 5.86 -1.57 -4.06
N TRP A 1030 6.97 -1.25 -3.41
CA TRP A 1030 7.48 0.11 -3.25
C TRP A 1030 8.15 0.60 -4.53
N SER A 1031 8.00 1.89 -4.85
CA SER A 1031 8.91 2.55 -5.80
C SER A 1031 10.32 2.60 -5.22
N LYS A 1032 11.33 2.77 -6.08
CA LYS A 1032 12.73 2.81 -5.63
C LYS A 1032 12.99 3.89 -4.58
N ASP A 1033 12.48 5.10 -4.81
CA ASP A 1033 12.68 6.24 -3.90
C ASP A 1033 11.94 6.03 -2.55
N GLU A 1034 10.75 5.43 -2.58
CA GLU A 1034 10.01 5.07 -1.37
C GLU A 1034 10.77 4.02 -0.55
N LEU A 1035 11.25 2.95 -1.22
CA LEU A 1035 12.00 1.88 -0.57
C LEU A 1035 13.34 2.38 0.00
N ASP A 1036 14.05 3.23 -0.73
CA ASP A 1036 15.32 3.80 -0.27
C ASP A 1036 15.13 4.68 0.96
N ASN A 1037 14.09 5.53 0.97
CA ASN A 1037 13.74 6.34 2.12
C ASN A 1037 13.27 5.49 3.32
N LEU A 1038 12.50 4.43 3.08
CA LEU A 1038 12.10 3.48 4.13
C LEU A 1038 13.32 2.79 4.73
N LYS A 1039 14.21 2.20 3.92
CA LYS A 1039 15.44 1.54 4.37
C LYS A 1039 16.35 2.50 5.13
N ALA A 1040 16.49 3.73 4.65
CA ALA A 1040 17.26 4.77 5.32
C ALA A 1040 16.73 5.03 6.74
N GLN A 1041 15.42 5.19 6.91
CA GLN A 1041 14.83 5.40 8.23
C GLN A 1041 14.83 4.12 9.08
N PHE A 1042 14.63 2.94 8.48
CA PHE A 1042 14.66 1.64 9.16
C PHE A 1042 16.02 1.38 9.82
N ASN A 1043 17.12 1.79 9.17
CA ASN A 1043 18.47 1.71 9.73
C ASN A 1043 18.73 2.75 10.85
N ALA A 1044 17.82 3.71 11.03
CA ALA A 1044 17.85 4.76 12.05
C ALA A 1044 16.61 4.67 12.95
N VAL A 1045 16.21 3.45 13.34
CA VAL A 1045 15.17 3.23 14.35
C VAL A 1045 15.76 2.76 15.68
N THR A 1046 15.09 3.16 16.74
CA THR A 1046 15.30 2.66 18.10
C THR A 1046 13.94 2.31 18.71
N CYS A 1047 13.92 1.50 19.77
CA CYS A 1047 12.69 1.17 20.49
C CYS A 1047 12.87 1.48 21.97
N THR A 1048 11.77 1.78 22.64
CA THR A 1048 11.77 1.94 24.09
C THR A 1048 11.59 0.58 24.77
N PRO A 1049 12.48 0.16 25.68
CA PRO A 1049 12.32 -1.10 26.41
C PRO A 1049 11.06 -1.06 27.29
N GLU A 1050 10.41 -2.21 27.46
CA GLU A 1050 9.25 -2.34 28.34
C GLU A 1050 9.69 -2.93 29.69
N TYR A 1051 9.43 -2.20 30.78
CA TYR A 1051 9.71 -2.62 32.15
C TYR A 1051 8.44 -2.70 33.00
N PRO A 1052 8.42 -3.49 34.09
CA PRO A 1052 7.26 -3.58 34.97
C PRO A 1052 6.81 -2.21 35.50
N GLY A 1053 5.59 -1.81 35.14
CA GLY A 1053 5.02 -0.50 35.48
C GLY A 1053 5.10 0.55 34.37
N GLY A 1054 5.75 0.25 33.24
CA GLY A 1054 5.94 1.16 32.10
C GLY A 1054 4.65 1.78 31.55
N TYR A 1055 3.54 1.02 31.59
CA TYR A 1055 2.20 1.47 31.19
C TYR A 1055 1.75 2.81 31.80
N ILE A 1056 2.31 3.22 32.94
CA ILE A 1056 1.95 4.47 33.62
C ILE A 1056 2.61 5.72 33.01
N ILE A 1057 3.75 5.55 32.32
CA ILE A 1057 4.61 6.63 31.85
C ILE A 1057 3.86 7.50 30.83
N ALA A 1058 3.32 6.87 29.78
CA ALA A 1058 2.58 7.56 28.73
C ALA A 1058 1.39 8.36 29.28
N ARG A 1059 0.70 7.81 30.30
CA ARG A 1059 -0.44 8.48 30.95
C ARG A 1059 -0.02 9.77 31.64
N TYR A 1060 0.99 9.72 32.52
CA TYR A 1060 1.40 10.88 33.30
C TYR A 1060 2.14 11.92 32.46
N ALA A 1061 2.96 11.49 31.50
CA ALA A 1061 3.60 12.41 30.56
C ALA A 1061 2.55 13.14 29.69
N ASN A 1062 1.45 12.46 29.33
CA ASN A 1062 0.33 13.10 28.64
C ASN A 1062 -0.43 14.08 29.54
N PHE A 1063 -0.66 13.75 30.81
CA PHE A 1063 -1.22 14.71 31.77
C PHE A 1063 -0.32 15.94 31.91
N ALA A 1064 1.01 15.77 31.99
CA ALA A 1064 1.94 16.88 32.01
C ALA A 1064 1.79 17.79 30.78
N PHE A 1065 1.71 17.20 29.59
CA PHE A 1065 1.51 17.94 28.35
C PHE A 1065 0.17 18.69 28.33
N LEU A 1066 -0.92 18.03 28.72
CA LEU A 1066 -2.25 18.62 28.74
C LEU A 1066 -2.38 19.75 29.77
N ASP A 1067 -1.75 19.63 30.93
CA ASP A 1067 -1.76 20.69 31.95
C ASP A 1067 -0.98 21.92 31.44
N VAL A 1068 0.15 21.72 30.77
CA VAL A 1068 0.91 22.81 30.12
C VAL A 1068 0.08 23.47 29.03
N TYR A 1069 -0.57 22.68 28.17
CA TYR A 1069 -1.31 23.18 27.02
C TYR A 1069 -2.62 23.88 27.42
N ASN A 1070 -3.40 23.29 28.33
CA ASN A 1070 -4.73 23.80 28.71
C ASN A 1070 -4.67 24.83 29.83
N ASP A 1071 -3.80 24.63 30.83
CA ASP A 1071 -3.77 25.43 32.05
C ASP A 1071 -2.60 26.44 32.07
N GLY A 1072 -1.66 26.35 31.12
CA GLY A 1072 -0.50 27.24 31.01
C GLY A 1072 0.58 26.96 32.05
N ASP A 1073 0.63 25.74 32.58
CA ASP A 1073 1.65 25.29 33.54
C ASP A 1073 3.06 25.32 32.92
N GLU A 1074 4.09 25.47 33.77
CA GLU A 1074 5.48 25.46 33.29
C GLU A 1074 5.90 24.02 32.93
N PRO A 1075 6.39 23.76 31.70
CA PRO A 1075 6.62 22.40 31.20
C PRO A 1075 7.56 21.54 32.06
N VAL A 1076 8.66 22.13 32.52
CA VAL A 1076 9.68 21.44 33.31
C VAL A 1076 9.14 21.12 34.70
N GLU A 1077 8.52 22.10 35.36
CA GLU A 1077 7.92 21.88 36.69
C GLU A 1077 6.82 20.81 36.65
N LYS A 1078 5.98 20.84 35.61
CA LYS A 1078 4.88 19.89 35.47
C LYS A 1078 5.35 18.47 35.23
N LEU A 1079 6.28 18.26 34.30
CA LEU A 1079 6.82 16.93 34.04
C LEU A 1079 7.53 16.38 35.29
N LEU A 1080 8.34 17.20 35.96
CA LEU A 1080 8.99 16.82 37.22
C LEU A 1080 7.99 16.41 38.31
N SER A 1081 6.84 17.08 38.40
CA SER A 1081 5.83 16.77 39.41
C SER A 1081 5.27 15.35 39.30
N TYR A 1082 5.27 14.76 38.11
CA TYR A 1082 4.79 13.39 37.88
C TYR A 1082 5.91 12.34 37.90
N VAL A 1083 7.19 12.73 37.89
CA VAL A 1083 8.31 11.77 37.92
C VAL A 1083 8.27 10.92 39.19
N ASP A 1084 7.92 11.51 40.33
CA ASP A 1084 7.80 10.78 41.60
C ASP A 1084 6.66 9.75 41.56
N ASP A 1085 5.53 10.09 40.93
CA ASP A 1085 4.39 9.17 40.75
C ASP A 1085 4.75 8.01 39.81
N ILE A 1086 5.46 8.31 38.72
CA ILE A 1086 5.98 7.29 37.78
C ILE A 1086 6.94 6.34 38.51
N ASN A 1087 7.95 6.88 39.19
CA ASN A 1087 8.94 6.08 39.92
C ASN A 1087 8.32 5.26 41.07
N SER A 1088 7.30 5.80 41.73
CA SER A 1088 6.54 5.09 42.75
C SER A 1088 5.81 3.87 42.18
N GLU A 1089 5.21 4.00 40.99
CA GLU A 1089 4.52 2.90 40.32
C GLU A 1089 5.51 1.85 39.78
N LEU A 1090 6.63 2.28 39.18
CA LEU A 1090 7.72 1.38 38.78
C LEU A 1090 8.22 0.58 40.00
N THR A 1091 8.52 1.26 41.11
CA THR A 1091 8.93 0.63 42.36
C THR A 1091 7.88 -0.34 42.89
N ARG A 1092 6.59 0.04 42.87
CA ARG A 1092 5.49 -0.82 43.33
C ARG A 1092 5.40 -2.10 42.50
N LYS A 1093 5.48 -2.00 41.17
CA LYS A 1093 5.44 -3.16 40.28
C LYS A 1093 6.68 -4.03 40.40
N ARG A 1094 7.86 -3.45 40.50
CA ARG A 1094 9.11 -4.22 40.69
C ARG A 1094 9.10 -5.02 41.99
N LYS A 1095 8.58 -4.45 43.09
CA LYS A 1095 8.35 -5.18 44.36
C LYS A 1095 7.37 -6.35 44.21
N GLU A 1096 6.33 -6.19 43.39
CA GLU A 1096 5.35 -7.26 43.07
C GLU A 1096 6.03 -8.48 42.43
N PHE A 1097 7.10 -8.27 41.65
CA PHE A 1097 7.82 -9.29 40.90
C PHE A 1097 9.22 -9.63 41.46
N ASN A 1098 9.54 -9.25 42.69
CA ASN A 1098 10.82 -9.52 43.34
C ASN A 1098 12.06 -8.96 42.58
N LEU A 1099 11.89 -7.84 41.88
CA LEU A 1099 12.97 -7.14 41.17
C LEU A 1099 13.59 -6.05 42.07
N PRO A 1100 14.88 -5.71 41.86
CA PRO A 1100 15.53 -4.69 42.68
C PRO A 1100 14.88 -3.33 42.47
N THR A 1101 14.80 -2.53 43.54
CA THR A 1101 14.24 -1.18 43.49
C THR A 1101 15.26 -0.13 43.92
N ALA A 1102 15.09 1.11 43.44
CA ALA A 1102 15.98 2.23 43.78
C ALA A 1102 16.04 2.50 45.29
N ASP A 1103 14.93 2.27 46.01
CA ASP A 1103 14.85 2.39 47.48
C ASP A 1103 15.74 1.37 48.22
N GLU A 1104 15.84 0.16 47.67
CA GLU A 1104 16.55 -0.97 48.28
C GLU A 1104 18.04 -0.94 47.96
N PHE A 1105 18.39 -0.46 46.76
CA PHE A 1105 19.76 -0.42 46.24
C PHE A 1105 20.12 1.01 45.78
N PRO A 1106 20.22 2.00 46.68
CA PRO A 1106 20.62 3.34 46.29
C PRO A 1106 22.09 3.38 45.88
N LEU A 1107 22.41 4.03 44.76
CA LEU A 1107 23.77 4.44 44.41
C LEU A 1107 23.98 5.91 44.81
N ASP A 1108 25.13 6.21 45.41
CA ASP A 1108 25.48 7.59 45.77
C ASP A 1108 25.62 8.43 44.49
N GLN A 1109 24.83 9.51 44.38
CA GLN A 1109 25.01 10.52 43.33
C GLN A 1109 26.27 11.33 43.64
N ASN A 1110 27.40 11.02 42.99
CA ASN A 1110 28.54 11.92 42.90
C ASN A 1110 28.59 12.58 41.54
#